data_AF-D6SUA3-F1
#
_entry.id   AF-D6SUA3-F1
#
_cell.length_a   1.000
_cell.length_b   1.000
_cell.length_c   1.000
_cell.angle_alpha   90.00
_cell.angle_beta   90.00
_cell.angle_gamma   90.00
#
_symmetry.space_group_name_H-M   'P 1'
#
loop_
_entity.id
_entity.type
_entity.pdbx_description
1 polymer ?
#
loop_
_entity_poly.entity_id
_entity_poly.type
_entity_poly.pdbx_seq_one_letter_code
_entity_poly.pdbx_strand_id
1 'polypeptide(L)'
;MFNESPSAGRGHDPEELLAQARQALDNEDWSTAVKVLNSILLRHKKNTPHEAYILLSRALRGQDKLDRAEKIIQQGLTGYPDSISMLTEYADIARIREDWAETKARLDVLKQKIDALKAASARASTPQPSPSSEPEAQHQEQHQPQTEPEISARTRTKKIMWLSPMCALDRRSGAACQMRSVLCTLAGAGWDAYAVNMTLCDGQEEYPVGSIIGDKRAVPENYGKVFKIKRDGVKHNIFYTRSSYGKNLTKEEARDFFQHAKRALEQIKPDVVLTYGSSSLCKELIKVARKNCTTLIFYLANPSYDDPELFRPFDQVLVPSQFQSDYYQQKIGIKSSVLRTMIPEGSQISPQEVLSTQAPQMRRKGFITMINPSMAKGATLFARLVSTALRERPDLLFLAVESRMSSDQWAEAGIDLAGMKNIWWIPNQEDVRTIYARTSILLFPSFWNEASGRSIAEAQLGGIPVLASNHAGMPEQLNGGGFLFDIPEKYRQKYSRVPSEAEVRPWLDTIYRLMDDDEFYRDSTRRALECGAMFHRDVMQKDIIQRFESFADGENLLPPLEPGQKTPAHTPVQRGEKLSRNAPCPCGSGKKAKKCCGVETDHQGKATGAEQKAPRQQLDPPTPDQIVNSSANRRPEPEEISREMQEIKEALGYNPDLTAPVTFNEKMARRRLLGEVTDAETLQDRWQVRRWVQDRADESVLPEVYQAVSSADQISWDELPESFAIKTSFNNQVRLIPDKSRINPRDVEKLCRQWLNGHAKTDGETPGRAVQPVVMFTGLYLDSHAMLPRSYGFFVFHGQCRFIQVDHPFPEPKRTLYSPDWEILPLCLDLPQGPVQDKPENLQEMIDLAQKLGQGYDFMRVDLYSVQGRVFFEAVDLFPGEARQRFFRPRDPDSTYEPDQWAGAFWE
;
A
#
# COMPACT_ATOMS: atom_id res chain seq x y z
N MET A 1 12.63 -14.13 -58.57
CA MET A 1 12.76 -15.54 -58.15
C MET A 1 12.74 -15.51 -56.63
N PHE A 2 11.65 -15.77 -55.93
CA PHE A 2 10.81 -16.97 -55.96
C PHE A 2 9.33 -16.60 -56.14
N ASN A 3 8.68 -17.42 -56.96
CA ASN A 3 7.29 -17.33 -57.34
C ASN A 3 6.68 -18.65 -56.84
N GLU A 4 5.93 -18.62 -55.75
CA GLU A 4 5.06 -19.73 -55.37
C GLU A 4 3.67 -19.19 -55.04
N SER A 5 2.73 -19.58 -55.89
CA SER A 5 1.30 -19.41 -55.67
C SER A 5 0.87 -20.15 -54.40
N PRO A 6 0.00 -19.60 -53.54
CA PRO A 6 -0.55 -20.38 -52.45
C PRO A 6 -1.55 -21.38 -53.02
N SER A 7 -1.17 -22.65 -52.95
CA SER A 7 -2.05 -23.80 -53.09
C SER A 7 -3.31 -23.64 -52.24
N ALA A 8 -4.47 -23.87 -52.85
CA ALA A 8 -5.70 -24.17 -52.14
C ALA A 8 -5.50 -25.47 -51.32
N GLY A 9 -5.44 -25.37 -49.99
CA GLY A 9 -5.25 -26.54 -49.13
C GLY A 9 -5.43 -26.24 -47.64
N ARG A 10 -6.43 -26.90 -47.04
CA ARG A 10 -6.76 -27.01 -45.60
C ARG A 10 -7.00 -25.68 -44.87
N GLY A 11 -8.29 -25.32 -44.75
CA GLY A 11 -8.72 -24.25 -43.84
C GLY A 11 -8.27 -24.57 -42.41
N HIS A 12 -7.35 -23.78 -41.88
CA HIS A 12 -7.04 -23.81 -40.44
C HIS A 12 -8.31 -23.44 -39.68
N ASP A 13 -8.56 -24.17 -38.59
CA ASP A 13 -9.65 -23.89 -37.68
C ASP A 13 -9.49 -22.46 -37.14
N PRO A 14 -10.52 -21.59 -37.22
CA PRO A 14 -10.46 -20.26 -36.63
C PRO A 14 -10.04 -20.29 -35.15
N GLU A 15 -10.35 -21.35 -34.40
CA GLU A 15 -9.89 -21.51 -33.01
C GLU A 15 -8.37 -21.71 -32.88
N GLU A 16 -7.76 -22.44 -33.81
CA GLU A 16 -6.31 -22.66 -33.84
C GLU A 16 -5.57 -21.36 -34.19
N LEU A 17 -6.10 -20.59 -35.16
CA LEU A 17 -5.58 -19.27 -35.51
C LEU A 17 -5.79 -18.25 -34.38
N LEU A 18 -6.90 -18.33 -33.64
CA LEU A 18 -7.12 -17.51 -32.44
C LEU A 18 -6.14 -17.88 -31.33
N ALA A 19 -5.83 -19.17 -31.14
CA ALA A 19 -4.82 -19.61 -30.18
C ALA A 19 -3.42 -19.08 -30.54
N GLN A 20 -3.04 -19.14 -31.81
CA GLN A 20 -1.79 -18.56 -32.31
C GLN A 20 -1.75 -17.03 -32.13
N ALA A 21 -2.87 -16.34 -32.37
CA ALA A 21 -2.98 -14.92 -32.15
C ALA A 21 -2.87 -14.54 -30.67
N ARG A 22 -3.50 -15.31 -29.77
CA ARG A 22 -3.36 -15.13 -28.30
C ARG A 22 -1.92 -15.30 -27.87
N GLN A 23 -1.24 -16.35 -28.31
CA GLN A 23 0.17 -16.56 -28.02
C GLN A 23 1.07 -15.43 -28.54
N ALA A 24 0.79 -14.89 -29.73
CA ALA A 24 1.52 -13.74 -30.26
C ALA A 24 1.25 -12.45 -29.44
N LEU A 25 0.01 -12.23 -28.98
CA LEU A 25 -0.33 -11.13 -28.08
C LEU A 25 0.34 -11.26 -26.71
N ASP A 26 0.38 -12.47 -26.14
CA ASP A 26 1.03 -12.76 -24.86
C ASP A 26 2.55 -12.54 -24.91
N ASN A 27 3.14 -12.71 -26.10
CA ASN A 27 4.55 -12.45 -26.37
C ASN A 27 4.84 -11.01 -26.85
N GLU A 28 3.82 -10.13 -26.87
CA GLU A 28 3.89 -8.76 -27.42
C GLU A 28 4.34 -8.68 -28.89
N ASP A 29 4.23 -9.77 -29.66
CA ASP A 29 4.44 -9.77 -31.12
C ASP A 29 3.17 -9.29 -31.83
N TRP A 30 2.92 -7.98 -31.71
CA TRP A 30 1.76 -7.31 -32.28
C TRP A 30 1.68 -7.50 -33.80
N SER A 31 2.83 -7.55 -34.47
CA SER A 31 2.90 -7.69 -35.93
C SER A 31 2.41 -9.07 -36.39
N THR A 32 2.82 -10.12 -35.69
CA THR A 32 2.34 -11.48 -35.97
C THR A 32 0.87 -11.63 -35.59
N ALA A 33 0.45 -11.12 -34.43
CA ALA A 33 -0.96 -11.13 -34.02
C ALA A 33 -1.86 -10.43 -35.06
N VAL A 34 -1.50 -9.23 -35.51
CA VAL A 34 -2.26 -8.49 -36.54
C VAL A 34 -2.31 -9.27 -37.86
N LYS A 35 -1.22 -9.92 -38.29
CA LYS A 35 -1.21 -10.73 -39.52
C LYS A 35 -2.14 -11.94 -39.41
N VAL A 36 -2.05 -12.69 -38.32
CA VAL A 36 -2.87 -13.89 -38.08
C VAL A 36 -4.35 -13.51 -38.00
N LEU A 37 -4.70 -12.50 -37.22
CA LEU A 37 -6.09 -12.07 -37.03
C LEU A 37 -6.71 -11.47 -38.29
N ASN A 38 -5.96 -10.70 -39.09
CA ASN A 38 -6.46 -10.25 -40.41
C ASN A 38 -6.73 -11.43 -41.34
N SER A 39 -5.95 -12.51 -41.26
CA SER A 39 -6.20 -13.72 -42.05
C SER A 39 -7.53 -14.37 -41.68
N ILE A 40 -7.93 -14.36 -40.40
CA ILE A 40 -9.22 -14.86 -39.92
C ILE A 40 -10.36 -14.01 -40.51
N LEU A 41 -10.26 -12.68 -40.41
CA LEU A 41 -11.26 -11.76 -40.96
C LEU A 41 -11.45 -11.93 -42.48
N LEU A 42 -10.36 -12.10 -43.23
CA LEU A 42 -10.39 -12.29 -44.68
C LEU A 42 -11.00 -13.64 -45.10
N ARG A 43 -10.70 -14.71 -44.35
CA ARG A 43 -11.13 -16.08 -44.66
C ARG A 43 -12.57 -16.35 -44.25
N HIS A 44 -12.98 -15.89 -43.07
CA HIS A 44 -14.28 -16.24 -42.48
C HIS A 44 -15.37 -15.18 -42.72
N LYS A 45 -15.01 -13.93 -43.04
CA LYS A 45 -15.94 -12.84 -43.41
C LYS A 45 -17.14 -12.76 -42.45
N LYS A 46 -18.33 -13.20 -42.88
CA LYS A 46 -19.58 -13.17 -42.08
C LYS A 46 -19.58 -14.16 -40.90
N ASN A 47 -18.70 -15.17 -40.92
CA ASN A 47 -18.55 -16.18 -39.87
C ASN A 47 -17.30 -15.93 -39.01
N THR A 48 -16.74 -14.72 -39.05
CA THR A 48 -15.57 -14.37 -38.24
C THR A 48 -15.96 -14.39 -36.76
N PRO A 49 -15.27 -15.16 -35.89
CA PRO A 49 -15.56 -15.17 -34.46
C PRO A 49 -15.49 -13.77 -33.86
N HIS A 50 -16.44 -13.44 -33.00
CA HIS A 50 -16.53 -12.13 -32.35
C HIS A 50 -15.23 -11.76 -31.60
N GLU A 51 -14.55 -12.75 -31.01
CA GLU A 51 -13.26 -12.59 -30.33
C GLU A 51 -12.15 -12.10 -31.26
N ALA A 52 -12.15 -12.48 -32.55
CA ALA A 52 -11.11 -12.06 -33.49
C ALA A 52 -11.07 -10.54 -33.68
N TYR A 53 -12.24 -9.88 -33.66
CA TYR A 53 -12.34 -8.42 -33.73
C TYR A 53 -11.75 -7.74 -32.48
N ILE A 54 -12.01 -8.32 -31.30
CA ILE A 54 -11.51 -7.82 -30.01
C ILE A 54 -9.99 -7.95 -29.95
N LEU A 55 -9.46 -9.12 -30.26
CA LEU A 55 -8.01 -9.37 -30.26
C LEU A 55 -7.30 -8.52 -31.32
N LEU A 56 -7.90 -8.31 -32.49
CA LEU A 56 -7.29 -7.49 -33.54
C LEU A 56 -7.26 -6.01 -33.15
N SER A 57 -8.31 -5.53 -32.50
CA SER A 57 -8.33 -4.19 -31.91
C SER A 57 -7.20 -4.02 -30.90
N ARG A 58 -7.07 -4.96 -29.95
CA ARG A 58 -5.98 -4.97 -28.95
C ARG A 58 -4.59 -4.97 -29.58
N ALA A 59 -4.37 -5.82 -30.58
CA ALA A 59 -3.12 -5.88 -31.32
C ALA A 59 -2.78 -4.56 -32.03
N LEU A 60 -3.79 -3.92 -32.63
CA LEU A 60 -3.62 -2.62 -33.31
C LEU A 60 -3.36 -1.48 -32.34
N ARG A 61 -3.95 -1.50 -31.13
CA ARG A 61 -3.62 -0.55 -30.06
C ARG A 61 -2.18 -0.73 -29.56
N GLY A 62 -1.70 -1.97 -29.46
CA GLY A 62 -0.30 -2.27 -29.16
C GLY A 62 0.69 -1.74 -30.22
N GLN A 63 0.21 -1.44 -31.43
CA GLN A 63 0.97 -0.76 -32.49
C GLN A 63 0.67 0.74 -32.60
N ASP A 64 -0.04 1.32 -31.64
CA ASP A 64 -0.52 2.72 -31.65
C ASP A 64 -1.35 3.10 -32.91
N LYS A 65 -2.13 2.14 -33.43
CA LYS A 65 -3.00 2.32 -34.62
C LYS A 65 -4.46 2.42 -34.20
N LEU A 66 -4.79 3.40 -33.38
CA LEU A 66 -6.12 3.58 -32.76
C LEU A 66 -7.25 3.72 -33.80
N ASP A 67 -7.02 4.45 -34.90
CA ASP A 67 -8.02 4.61 -35.99
C ASP A 67 -8.38 3.29 -36.67
N ARG A 68 -7.40 2.38 -36.79
CA ARG A 68 -7.65 1.06 -37.35
C ARG A 68 -8.33 0.16 -36.32
N ALA A 69 -7.90 0.21 -35.06
CA ALA A 69 -8.54 -0.54 -33.98
C ALA A 69 -10.04 -0.18 -33.87
N GLU A 70 -10.36 1.11 -33.96
CA GLU A 70 -11.73 1.60 -33.92
C GLU A 70 -12.57 1.09 -35.09
N LYS A 71 -12.06 1.19 -36.32
CA LYS A 71 -12.75 0.66 -37.51
C LYS A 71 -13.01 -0.84 -37.42
N ILE A 72 -12.07 -1.61 -36.87
CA ILE A 72 -12.23 -3.06 -36.67
C ILE A 72 -13.33 -3.35 -35.65
N ILE A 73 -13.40 -2.62 -34.54
CA ILE A 73 -14.47 -2.79 -33.55
C ILE A 73 -15.82 -2.35 -34.12
N GLN A 74 -15.89 -1.23 -34.85
CA GLN A 74 -17.12 -0.80 -35.52
C GLN A 74 -17.59 -1.86 -36.53
N GLN A 75 -16.67 -2.45 -37.30
CA GLN A 75 -16.97 -3.56 -38.19
C GLN A 75 -17.51 -4.77 -37.42
N GLY A 76 -16.90 -5.15 -36.30
CA GLY A 76 -17.38 -6.23 -35.44
C GLY A 76 -18.80 -5.95 -34.90
N LEU A 77 -19.06 -4.72 -34.45
CA LEU A 77 -20.35 -4.29 -33.94
C LEU A 77 -21.47 -4.29 -35.00
N THR A 78 -21.16 -4.21 -36.30
CA THR A 78 -22.20 -4.42 -37.33
C THR A 78 -22.71 -5.85 -37.39
N GLY A 79 -21.86 -6.85 -37.08
CA GLY A 79 -22.24 -8.26 -37.01
C GLY A 79 -22.70 -8.71 -35.61
N TYR A 80 -22.20 -8.04 -34.58
CA TYR A 80 -22.44 -8.36 -33.16
C TYR A 80 -22.83 -7.11 -32.37
N PRO A 81 -23.95 -6.43 -32.72
CA PRO A 81 -24.33 -5.14 -32.12
C PRO A 81 -24.57 -5.21 -30.62
N ASP A 82 -24.83 -6.41 -30.10
CA ASP A 82 -25.18 -6.67 -28.72
C ASP A 82 -24.00 -7.20 -27.88
N SER A 83 -22.81 -7.29 -28.48
CA SER A 83 -21.61 -7.76 -27.77
C SER A 83 -21.14 -6.74 -26.75
N ILE A 84 -21.38 -7.06 -25.48
CA ILE A 84 -20.89 -6.27 -24.33
C ILE A 84 -19.37 -6.08 -24.42
N SER A 85 -18.62 -7.14 -24.70
CA SER A 85 -17.16 -7.07 -24.80
C SER A 85 -16.70 -6.12 -25.91
N MET A 86 -17.35 -6.09 -27.08
CA MET A 86 -16.98 -5.13 -28.14
C MET A 86 -17.38 -3.70 -27.83
N LEU A 87 -18.53 -3.48 -27.20
CA LEU A 87 -18.96 -2.15 -26.76
C LEU A 87 -18.00 -1.60 -25.68
N THR A 88 -17.50 -2.45 -24.80
CA THR A 88 -16.42 -2.10 -23.85
C THR A 88 -15.15 -1.70 -24.59
N GLU A 89 -14.67 -2.51 -25.54
CA GLU A 89 -13.49 -2.17 -26.34
C GLU A 89 -13.68 -0.87 -27.13
N TYR A 90 -14.88 -0.60 -27.64
CA TYR A 90 -15.20 0.62 -28.37
C TYR A 90 -15.13 1.86 -27.48
N ALA A 91 -15.62 1.76 -26.25
CA ALA A 91 -15.52 2.82 -25.24
C ALA A 91 -14.06 3.01 -24.78
N ASP A 92 -13.32 1.92 -24.60
CA ASP A 92 -11.91 1.97 -24.21
C ASP A 92 -11.04 2.66 -25.27
N ILE A 93 -11.34 2.51 -26.56
CA ILE A 93 -10.59 3.23 -27.61
C ILE A 93 -10.81 4.74 -27.50
N ALA A 94 -12.03 5.21 -27.23
CA ALA A 94 -12.29 6.64 -26.99
C ALA A 94 -11.59 7.14 -25.72
N ARG A 95 -11.54 6.31 -24.68
CA ARG A 95 -10.84 6.61 -23.42
C ARG A 95 -9.33 6.72 -23.62
N ILE A 96 -8.74 5.83 -24.41
CA ILE A 96 -7.30 5.85 -24.74
C ILE A 96 -6.96 7.07 -25.59
N ARG A 97 -7.89 7.59 -26.39
CA ARG A 97 -7.74 8.87 -27.10
C ARG A 97 -8.03 10.10 -26.24
N GLU A 98 -8.36 9.91 -24.97
CA GLU A 98 -8.74 10.99 -24.04
C GLU A 98 -9.96 11.81 -24.50
N ASP A 99 -10.80 11.25 -25.38
CA ASP A 99 -12.07 11.86 -25.76
C ASP A 99 -13.13 11.47 -24.72
N TRP A 100 -13.16 12.21 -23.61
CA TRP A 100 -14.04 11.94 -22.48
C TRP A 100 -15.53 12.08 -22.82
N ALA A 101 -15.85 12.97 -23.77
CA ALA A 101 -17.22 13.16 -24.24
C ALA A 101 -17.70 11.91 -24.97
N GLU A 102 -16.89 11.40 -25.89
CA GLU A 102 -17.19 10.19 -26.65
C GLU A 102 -17.09 8.93 -25.79
N THR A 103 -16.16 8.88 -24.84
CA THR A 103 -16.05 7.81 -23.84
C THR A 103 -17.34 7.70 -23.04
N LYS A 104 -17.86 8.82 -22.53
CA LYS A 104 -19.11 8.87 -21.79
C LYS A 104 -20.28 8.43 -22.66
N ALA A 105 -20.39 8.94 -23.90
CA ALA A 105 -21.45 8.57 -24.82
C ALA A 105 -21.48 7.06 -25.11
N ARG A 106 -20.32 6.45 -25.34
CA ARG A 106 -20.18 5.00 -25.59
C ARG A 106 -20.47 4.17 -24.34
N LEU A 107 -20.04 4.61 -23.16
CA LEU A 107 -20.36 3.96 -21.89
C LEU A 107 -21.85 4.04 -21.56
N ASP A 108 -22.53 5.13 -21.91
CA ASP A 108 -23.98 5.25 -21.74
C ASP A 108 -24.74 4.26 -22.62
N VAL A 109 -24.30 4.05 -23.87
CA VAL A 109 -24.86 3.00 -24.76
C VAL A 109 -24.63 1.61 -24.18
N LEU A 110 -23.41 1.32 -23.70
CA LEU A 110 -23.08 0.05 -23.05
C LEU A 110 -23.98 -0.20 -21.83
N LYS A 111 -24.15 0.82 -20.98
CA LYS A 111 -25.01 0.76 -19.80
C LYS A 111 -26.47 0.48 -20.16
N GLN A 112 -27.02 1.19 -21.14
CA GLN A 112 -28.37 0.93 -21.65
C GLN A 112 -28.54 -0.53 -22.11
N LYS A 113 -27.53 -1.08 -22.79
CA LYS A 113 -27.56 -2.48 -23.25
C LYS A 113 -27.51 -3.48 -22.10
N ILE A 114 -26.64 -3.25 -21.11
CA ILE A 114 -26.55 -4.07 -19.89
C ILE A 114 -27.90 -4.05 -19.14
N ASP A 115 -28.51 -2.87 -19.01
CA ASP A 115 -29.78 -2.72 -18.30
C ASP A 115 -30.94 -3.37 -19.07
N ALA A 116 -30.96 -3.30 -20.41
CA ALA A 116 -31.91 -4.03 -21.25
C ALA A 116 -31.79 -5.55 -21.10
N LEU A 117 -30.57 -6.10 -21.06
CA LEU A 117 -30.32 -7.52 -20.84
C LEU A 117 -30.77 -7.98 -19.44
N LYS A 118 -30.52 -7.16 -18.40
CA LYS A 118 -31.02 -7.41 -17.05
C LYS A 118 -32.55 -7.42 -17.01
N ALA A 119 -33.20 -6.48 -17.70
CA ALA A 119 -34.65 -6.40 -17.78
C ALA A 119 -35.26 -7.59 -18.55
N ALA A 120 -34.62 -8.05 -19.62
CA ALA A 120 -35.06 -9.22 -20.38
C ALA A 120 -34.92 -10.52 -19.55
N SER A 121 -33.80 -10.69 -18.84
CA SER A 121 -33.58 -11.80 -17.89
C SER A 121 -34.61 -11.81 -16.75
N ALA A 122 -34.99 -10.64 -16.24
CA ALA A 122 -36.03 -10.51 -15.23
C ALA A 122 -37.43 -10.88 -15.75
N ARG A 123 -37.77 -10.56 -17.01
CA ARG A 123 -39.06 -10.92 -17.64
C ARG A 123 -39.18 -12.41 -17.97
N ALA A 124 -38.08 -13.05 -18.38
CA ALA A 124 -38.03 -14.50 -18.61
C ALA A 124 -38.23 -15.34 -17.33
N SER A 125 -38.17 -14.70 -16.15
CA SER A 125 -38.29 -15.33 -14.83
C SER A 125 -39.71 -15.22 -14.21
N THR A 126 -40.73 -14.80 -14.98
CA THR A 126 -42.11 -14.64 -14.49
C THR A 126 -42.98 -15.82 -14.95
N PRO A 127 -43.65 -16.58 -14.05
CA PRO A 127 -44.52 -17.68 -14.45
C PRO A 127 -45.85 -17.16 -14.99
N GLN A 128 -46.26 -17.58 -16.19
CA GLN A 128 -47.59 -17.30 -16.71
C GLN A 128 -48.65 -18.20 -16.06
N PRO A 129 -49.89 -17.70 -15.83
CA PRO A 129 -50.98 -18.51 -15.32
C PRO A 129 -51.63 -19.32 -16.45
N SER A 130 -51.87 -20.59 -16.16
CA SER A 130 -52.58 -21.56 -17.00
C SER A 130 -54.04 -21.18 -17.27
N PRO A 131 -54.55 -21.33 -18.50
CA PRO A 131 -55.97 -21.53 -18.78
C PRO A 131 -56.29 -22.99 -19.07
N SER A 132 -57.51 -23.36 -18.67
CA SER A 132 -58.13 -24.69 -18.69
C SER A 132 -58.76 -25.09 -20.02
N SER A 133 -58.94 -26.43 -20.16
CA SER A 133 -59.92 -27.22 -20.94
C SER A 133 -59.83 -27.31 -22.47
N GLU A 134 -59.29 -28.45 -22.95
CA GLU A 134 -59.78 -29.46 -23.94
C GLU A 134 -60.71 -29.09 -25.12
N PRO A 135 -60.85 -29.96 -26.16
CA PRO A 135 -59.94 -30.97 -26.75
C PRO A 135 -59.90 -30.89 -28.31
N GLU A 136 -58.97 -31.57 -28.99
CA GLU A 136 -59.27 -32.42 -30.18
C GLU A 136 -58.02 -33.00 -30.87
N ALA A 137 -58.20 -34.24 -31.32
CA ALA A 137 -57.23 -35.15 -31.90
C ALA A 137 -56.77 -34.76 -33.33
N GLN A 138 -55.56 -35.18 -33.71
CA GLN A 138 -55.32 -36.32 -34.63
C GLN A 138 -53.83 -36.43 -35.03
N HIS A 139 -53.32 -37.68 -34.90
CA HIS A 139 -52.34 -38.45 -35.69
C HIS A 139 -51.24 -37.72 -36.51
N GLN A 140 -50.02 -38.22 -36.74
CA GLN A 140 -49.20 -39.41 -36.49
C GLN A 140 -47.79 -38.97 -37.02
N GLU A 141 -46.66 -39.32 -36.44
CA GLU A 141 -45.72 -40.35 -36.96
C GLU A 141 -44.52 -40.42 -35.98
N GLN A 142 -44.35 -41.54 -35.26
CA GLN A 142 -43.37 -42.63 -35.49
C GLN A 142 -41.92 -42.35 -35.04
N HIS A 143 -41.60 -42.87 -33.84
CA HIS A 143 -40.40 -43.62 -33.36
C HIS A 143 -39.08 -43.54 -34.15
N GLN A 144 -37.84 -43.55 -33.62
CA GLN A 144 -37.14 -43.77 -32.32
C GLN A 144 -35.61 -43.72 -32.66
N PRO A 145 -34.63 -43.93 -31.75
CA PRO A 145 -34.42 -43.43 -30.39
C PRO A 145 -33.00 -42.82 -30.23
N GLN A 146 -32.82 -41.79 -29.40
CA GLN A 146 -31.53 -41.59 -28.73
C GLN A 146 -31.78 -41.37 -27.25
N THR A 147 -31.20 -42.28 -26.47
CA THR A 147 -31.22 -42.37 -25.02
C THR A 147 -30.59 -41.12 -24.41
N GLU A 148 -31.41 -40.26 -23.81
CA GLU A 148 -30.94 -39.29 -22.82
C GLU A 148 -30.86 -39.97 -21.45
N PRO A 149 -29.76 -39.82 -20.70
CA PRO A 149 -29.66 -40.33 -19.34
C PRO A 149 -30.52 -39.49 -18.39
N GLU A 150 -31.06 -40.20 -17.39
CA GLU A 150 -31.95 -39.74 -16.34
C GLU A 150 -31.61 -38.35 -15.78
N ILE A 151 -32.61 -37.47 -15.74
CA ILE A 151 -32.59 -36.22 -15.00
C ILE A 151 -32.46 -36.56 -13.51
N SER A 152 -31.23 -36.47 -12.98
CA SER A 152 -30.99 -36.61 -11.54
C SER A 152 -31.67 -35.47 -10.79
N ALA A 153 -32.28 -35.80 -9.64
CA ALA A 153 -32.87 -34.88 -8.68
C ALA A 153 -32.05 -33.58 -8.52
N ARG A 154 -32.70 -32.42 -8.65
CA ARG A 154 -32.08 -31.12 -8.31
C ARG A 154 -31.68 -31.17 -6.83
N THR A 155 -30.39 -31.33 -6.57
CA THR A 155 -29.81 -31.28 -5.23
C THR A 155 -30.09 -29.89 -4.62
N ARG A 156 -30.58 -29.88 -3.37
CA ARG A 156 -30.82 -28.65 -2.62
C ARG A 156 -29.50 -27.87 -2.53
N THR A 157 -29.53 -26.58 -2.84
CA THR A 157 -28.37 -25.70 -2.68
C THR A 157 -27.90 -25.69 -1.22
N LYS A 158 -26.62 -26.05 -1.00
CA LYS A 158 -25.98 -26.05 0.32
C LYS A 158 -25.80 -24.61 0.82
N LYS A 159 -25.88 -24.41 2.14
CA LYS A 159 -25.84 -23.10 2.80
C LYS A 159 -24.72 -23.06 3.83
N ILE A 160 -23.93 -21.99 3.81
CA ILE A 160 -22.88 -21.74 4.80
C ILE A 160 -23.11 -20.40 5.49
N MET A 161 -22.83 -20.34 6.79
CA MET A 161 -22.91 -19.12 7.58
C MET A 161 -21.63 -18.88 8.38
N TRP A 162 -21.04 -17.70 8.22
CA TRP A 162 -20.14 -17.15 9.22
C TRP A 162 -20.94 -16.46 10.33
N LEU A 163 -20.68 -16.82 11.58
CA LEU A 163 -21.35 -16.27 12.74
C LEU A 163 -20.32 -15.77 13.75
N SER A 164 -20.19 -14.46 13.92
CA SER A 164 -19.26 -13.89 14.89
C SER A 164 -19.66 -12.46 15.26
N PRO A 165 -19.43 -11.98 16.50
CA PRO A 165 -19.51 -10.56 16.77
C PRO A 165 -18.55 -9.75 15.87
N MET A 166 -17.40 -10.32 15.51
CA MET A 166 -16.38 -9.66 14.70
C MET A 166 -16.74 -9.65 13.21
N CYS A 167 -16.43 -8.54 12.54
CA CYS A 167 -16.84 -8.27 11.19
C CYS A 167 -16.07 -9.10 10.16
N ALA A 168 -16.80 -9.84 9.31
CA ALA A 168 -16.19 -10.58 8.19
C ALA A 168 -15.55 -9.67 7.12
N LEU A 169 -15.94 -8.39 7.09
CA LEU A 169 -15.41 -7.39 6.15
C LEU A 169 -14.23 -6.61 6.73
N ASP A 170 -13.77 -6.93 7.94
CA ASP A 170 -12.54 -6.36 8.49
C ASP A 170 -11.34 -6.75 7.62
N ARG A 171 -10.58 -5.74 7.17
CA ARG A 171 -9.36 -5.90 6.38
C ARG A 171 -8.09 -5.97 7.23
N ARG A 172 -8.14 -5.58 8.52
CA ARG A 172 -7.01 -5.64 9.48
C ARG A 172 -6.84 -7.03 10.10
N SER A 173 -7.88 -7.86 10.03
CA SER A 173 -7.89 -9.22 10.60
C SER A 173 -7.60 -10.28 9.55
N GLY A 174 -6.47 -10.98 9.71
CA GLY A 174 -6.14 -12.13 8.86
C GLY A 174 -7.19 -13.24 8.95
N ALA A 175 -7.83 -13.39 10.11
CA ALA A 175 -8.91 -14.37 10.30
C ALA A 175 -10.17 -13.99 9.51
N ALA A 176 -10.58 -12.72 9.56
CA ALA A 176 -11.70 -12.23 8.76
C ALA A 176 -11.41 -12.37 7.25
N CYS A 177 -10.20 -12.03 6.80
CA CYS A 177 -9.79 -12.19 5.41
C CYS A 177 -9.85 -13.67 4.95
N GLN A 178 -9.36 -14.61 5.76
CA GLN A 178 -9.44 -16.04 5.44
C GLN A 178 -10.89 -16.50 5.32
N MET A 179 -11.73 -16.17 6.32
CA MET A 179 -13.12 -16.64 6.35
C MET A 179 -13.96 -16.01 5.24
N ARG A 180 -13.72 -14.74 4.92
CA ARG A 180 -14.29 -14.10 3.73
C ARG A 180 -13.89 -14.83 2.45
N SER A 181 -12.63 -15.21 2.31
CA SER A 181 -12.15 -15.95 1.13
C SER A 181 -12.82 -17.32 0.98
N VAL A 182 -13.03 -18.03 2.09
CA VAL A 182 -13.80 -19.30 2.13
C VAL A 182 -15.25 -19.07 1.70
N LEU A 183 -15.93 -18.08 2.27
CA LEU A 183 -17.33 -17.77 1.92
C LEU A 183 -17.48 -17.40 0.45
N CYS A 184 -16.62 -16.53 -0.08
CA CYS A 184 -16.66 -16.11 -1.48
C CYS A 184 -16.38 -17.29 -2.43
N THR A 185 -15.44 -18.18 -2.06
CA THR A 185 -15.13 -19.39 -2.84
C THR A 185 -16.34 -20.30 -2.95
N LEU A 186 -17.00 -20.58 -1.82
CA LEU A 186 -18.19 -21.43 -1.81
C LEU A 186 -19.36 -20.76 -2.52
N ALA A 187 -19.54 -19.44 -2.36
CA ALA A 187 -20.55 -18.69 -3.10
C ALA A 187 -20.33 -18.78 -4.63
N GLY A 188 -19.07 -18.70 -5.08
CA GLY A 188 -18.69 -18.91 -6.48
C GLY A 188 -18.96 -20.33 -6.97
N ALA A 189 -18.86 -21.33 -6.09
CA ALA A 189 -19.22 -22.72 -6.35
C ALA A 189 -20.73 -23.01 -6.26
N GLY A 190 -21.57 -21.97 -6.17
CA GLY A 190 -23.03 -22.11 -6.14
C GLY A 190 -23.64 -22.31 -4.75
N TRP A 191 -22.86 -22.20 -3.67
CA TRP A 191 -23.41 -22.24 -2.31
C TRP A 191 -24.11 -20.94 -1.94
N ASP A 192 -25.09 -21.07 -1.05
CA ASP A 192 -25.76 -19.94 -0.46
C ASP A 192 -24.98 -19.47 0.79
N ALA A 193 -24.08 -18.49 0.60
CA ALA A 193 -23.17 -18.02 1.65
C ALA A 193 -23.71 -16.79 2.41
N TYR A 194 -23.60 -16.83 3.74
CA TYR A 194 -24.07 -15.80 4.67
C TYR A 194 -22.97 -15.40 5.65
N ALA A 195 -22.97 -14.14 6.08
CA ALA A 195 -22.18 -13.66 7.21
C ALA A 195 -23.09 -12.87 8.15
N VAL A 196 -23.16 -13.26 9.42
CA VAL A 196 -23.96 -12.61 10.46
C VAL A 196 -23.01 -12.09 11.53
N ASN A 197 -22.83 -10.78 11.55
CA ASN A 197 -21.82 -10.14 12.38
C ASN A 197 -22.16 -8.71 12.79
N MET A 198 -21.33 -8.11 13.64
CA MET A 198 -21.44 -6.70 14.01
C MET A 198 -20.42 -5.87 13.20
N THR A 199 -20.41 -4.55 13.38
CA THR A 199 -19.37 -3.63 12.88
C THR A 199 -18.10 -3.60 13.75
N LEU A 200 -17.86 -4.64 14.55
CA LEU A 200 -16.64 -4.75 15.38
C LEU A 200 -15.45 -5.25 14.56
N CYS A 201 -14.31 -4.58 14.65
CA CYS A 201 -13.09 -4.91 13.90
C CYS A 201 -11.87 -5.05 14.83
N ASP A 202 -10.88 -5.84 14.43
CA ASP A 202 -9.62 -5.99 15.15
C ASP A 202 -8.82 -4.67 15.11
N GLY A 203 -8.26 -4.23 16.23
CA GLY A 203 -7.49 -2.99 16.33
C GLY A 203 -7.51 -2.43 17.76
N GLN A 204 -6.82 -1.31 17.99
CA GLN A 204 -6.95 -0.51 19.23
C GLN A 204 -7.70 0.81 18.99
N GLU A 205 -8.13 1.04 17.74
CA GLU A 205 -8.74 2.28 17.26
C GLU A 205 -9.98 1.96 16.42
N GLU A 206 -10.83 2.97 16.28
CA GLU A 206 -12.02 2.90 15.44
C GLU A 206 -11.66 2.55 13.99
N TYR A 207 -12.59 1.88 13.33
CA TYR A 207 -12.53 1.47 11.94
C TYR A 207 -13.51 2.32 11.14
N PRO A 208 -13.19 2.72 9.91
CA PRO A 208 -14.11 3.47 9.05
C PRO A 208 -15.29 2.57 8.65
N VAL A 209 -16.32 2.51 9.48
CA VAL A 209 -17.51 1.64 9.30
C VAL A 209 -18.27 1.98 8.00
N GLY A 210 -18.09 3.18 7.45
CA GLY A 210 -18.57 3.57 6.12
C GLY A 210 -18.09 2.63 5.01
N SER A 211 -16.84 2.14 5.07
CA SER A 211 -16.31 1.13 4.13
C SER A 211 -17.01 -0.24 4.23
N ILE A 212 -17.64 -0.52 5.37
CA ILE A 212 -18.35 -1.77 5.65
C ILE A 212 -19.81 -1.66 5.21
N ILE A 213 -20.54 -0.65 5.70
CA ILE A 213 -22.01 -0.54 5.51
C ILE A 213 -22.45 0.57 4.54
N GLY A 214 -21.53 1.42 4.10
CA GLY A 214 -21.76 2.61 3.28
C GLY A 214 -21.92 3.87 4.13
N ASP A 215 -21.33 5.00 3.72
CA ASP A 215 -21.27 6.24 4.51
C ASP A 215 -22.65 6.77 4.89
N LYS A 216 -23.60 6.73 3.95
CA LYS A 216 -25.01 7.12 4.21
C LYS A 216 -25.70 6.29 5.28
N ARG A 217 -25.20 5.09 5.56
CA ARG A 217 -25.72 4.18 6.60
C ARG A 217 -24.94 4.31 7.90
N ALA A 218 -23.67 4.70 7.83
CA ALA A 218 -22.77 4.88 8.96
C ALA A 218 -23.00 6.21 9.71
N VAL A 219 -24.25 6.44 10.12
CA VAL A 219 -24.66 7.64 10.87
C VAL A 219 -25.27 7.26 12.23
N PRO A 220 -25.12 8.06 13.29
CA PRO A 220 -25.53 7.70 14.65
C PRO A 220 -27.01 7.27 14.81
N GLU A 221 -27.91 7.79 13.99
CA GLU A 221 -29.35 7.47 13.99
C GLU A 221 -29.63 6.01 13.58
N ASN A 222 -28.61 5.33 13.04
CA ASN A 222 -28.68 3.94 12.63
C ASN A 222 -28.05 2.96 13.62
N TYR A 223 -27.52 3.42 14.76
CA TYR A 223 -27.03 2.50 15.79
C TYR A 223 -28.11 1.50 16.23
N GLY A 224 -27.73 0.24 16.36
CA GLY A 224 -28.63 -0.88 16.68
C GLY A 224 -29.42 -1.42 15.48
N LYS A 225 -29.34 -0.81 14.30
CA LYS A 225 -29.98 -1.34 13.08
C LYS A 225 -29.13 -2.43 12.44
N VAL A 226 -29.80 -3.29 11.68
CA VAL A 226 -29.15 -4.33 10.88
C VAL A 226 -29.24 -3.98 9.40
N PHE A 227 -28.11 -4.03 8.72
CA PHE A 227 -28.02 -3.84 7.28
C PHE A 227 -27.74 -5.15 6.55
N LYS A 228 -28.54 -5.40 5.50
CA LYS A 228 -28.35 -6.54 4.60
C LYS A 228 -27.61 -6.07 3.35
N ILE A 229 -26.43 -6.64 3.10
CA ILE A 229 -25.53 -6.25 2.01
C ILE A 229 -25.11 -7.50 1.27
N LYS A 230 -25.12 -7.47 -0.06
CA LYS A 230 -24.52 -8.53 -0.88
C LYS A 230 -23.19 -8.03 -1.44
N ARG A 231 -22.11 -8.73 -1.16
CA ARG A 231 -20.74 -8.41 -1.65
C ARG A 231 -20.03 -9.72 -1.97
N ASP A 232 -19.40 -9.81 -3.14
CA ASP A 232 -18.65 -10.99 -3.61
C ASP A 232 -19.43 -12.32 -3.51
N GLY A 233 -20.72 -12.28 -3.82
CA GLY A 233 -21.62 -13.45 -3.72
C GLY A 233 -22.14 -13.75 -2.32
N VAL A 234 -21.56 -13.16 -1.27
CA VAL A 234 -21.90 -13.40 0.14
C VAL A 234 -22.99 -12.43 0.62
N LYS A 235 -23.97 -12.94 1.37
CA LYS A 235 -25.06 -12.19 1.98
C LYS A 235 -24.69 -11.80 3.42
N HIS A 236 -24.29 -10.56 3.64
CA HIS A 236 -23.92 -10.02 4.94
C HIS A 236 -25.11 -9.41 5.67
N ASN A 237 -25.37 -9.86 6.89
CA ASN A 237 -26.29 -9.28 7.87
C ASN A 237 -25.46 -8.62 8.97
N ILE A 238 -25.31 -7.30 8.89
CA ILE A 238 -24.38 -6.54 9.73
C ILE A 238 -25.16 -5.70 10.74
N PHE A 239 -24.99 -6.00 12.03
CA PHE A 239 -25.51 -5.18 13.13
C PHE A 239 -24.59 -3.99 13.38
N TYR A 240 -25.14 -2.78 13.30
CA TYR A 240 -24.36 -1.55 13.43
C TYR A 240 -24.23 -1.13 14.91
N THR A 241 -23.00 -1.14 15.42
CA THR A 241 -22.62 -0.77 16.79
C THR A 241 -22.18 0.69 16.88
N ARG A 242 -22.24 1.25 18.09
CA ARG A 242 -21.76 2.62 18.39
C ARG A 242 -20.26 2.79 18.22
N SER A 243 -19.52 1.72 18.45
CA SER A 243 -18.07 1.66 18.31
C SER A 243 -17.72 0.41 17.53
N SER A 244 -16.75 0.52 16.65
CA SER A 244 -16.14 -0.62 15.95
C SER A 244 -15.08 -1.31 16.80
N TYR A 245 -14.72 -0.76 17.96
CA TYR A 245 -13.76 -1.36 18.88
C TYR A 245 -14.45 -2.27 19.89
N GLY A 246 -14.10 -3.56 19.86
CA GLY A 246 -14.79 -4.60 20.66
C GLY A 246 -14.82 -4.38 22.18
N LYS A 247 -13.87 -3.62 22.76
CA LYS A 247 -13.91 -3.29 24.20
C LYS A 247 -15.04 -2.35 24.59
N ASN A 248 -15.58 -1.59 23.62
CA ASN A 248 -16.65 -0.64 23.83
C ASN A 248 -18.04 -1.25 23.58
N LEU A 249 -18.13 -2.55 23.27
CA LEU A 249 -19.40 -3.24 23.05
C LEU A 249 -20.28 -3.20 24.32
N THR A 250 -21.49 -2.66 24.21
CA THR A 250 -22.41 -2.60 25.36
C THR A 250 -23.18 -3.91 25.55
N LYS A 251 -23.74 -4.10 26.76
CA LYS A 251 -24.57 -5.28 27.07
C LYS A 251 -25.86 -5.31 26.27
N GLU A 252 -26.42 -4.13 25.97
CA GLU A 252 -27.61 -3.95 25.15
C GLU A 252 -27.33 -4.34 23.71
N GLU A 253 -26.24 -3.83 23.12
CA GLU A 253 -25.83 -4.19 21.75
C GLU A 253 -25.55 -5.69 21.63
N ALA A 254 -24.86 -6.28 22.60
CA ALA A 254 -24.61 -7.73 22.64
C ALA A 254 -25.92 -8.54 22.70
N ARG A 255 -26.90 -8.11 23.50
CA ARG A 255 -28.22 -8.75 23.61
C ARG A 255 -29.00 -8.65 22.29
N ASP A 256 -29.04 -7.48 21.69
CA ASP A 256 -29.80 -7.22 20.47
C ASP A 256 -29.20 -7.97 19.27
N PHE A 257 -27.87 -7.97 19.17
CA PHE A 257 -27.17 -8.80 18.19
C PHE A 257 -27.43 -10.29 18.40
N PHE A 258 -27.39 -10.79 19.64
CA PHE A 258 -27.71 -12.19 19.93
C PHE A 258 -29.12 -12.57 19.44
N GLN A 259 -30.13 -11.73 19.69
CA GLN A 259 -31.50 -11.98 19.22
C GLN A 259 -31.58 -11.95 17.69
N HIS A 260 -30.87 -11.03 17.04
CA HIS A 260 -30.79 -10.98 15.59
C HIS A 260 -30.15 -12.23 15.00
N ALA A 261 -28.99 -12.63 15.52
CA ALA A 261 -28.24 -13.80 15.09
C ALA A 261 -29.04 -15.09 15.29
N LYS A 262 -29.73 -15.24 16.42
CA LYS A 262 -30.64 -16.36 16.70
C LYS A 262 -31.73 -16.48 15.62
N ARG A 263 -32.43 -15.38 15.31
CA ARG A 263 -33.45 -15.37 14.24
C ARG A 263 -32.85 -15.72 12.88
N ALA A 264 -31.66 -15.22 12.56
CA ALA A 264 -30.99 -15.52 11.31
C ALA A 264 -30.66 -17.01 11.18
N LEU A 265 -30.16 -17.64 12.25
CA LEU A 265 -29.92 -19.09 12.29
C LEU A 265 -31.22 -19.89 12.09
N GLU A 266 -32.28 -19.55 12.82
CA GLU A 266 -33.58 -20.24 12.75
C GLU A 266 -34.24 -20.13 11.36
N GLN A 267 -34.05 -19.00 10.67
CA GLN A 267 -34.60 -18.74 9.34
C GLN A 267 -33.76 -19.37 8.21
N ILE A 268 -32.44 -19.21 8.26
CA ILE A 268 -31.54 -19.65 7.19
C ILE A 268 -31.37 -21.17 7.23
N LYS A 269 -31.26 -21.74 8.45
CA LYS A 269 -30.92 -23.15 8.72
C LYS A 269 -29.70 -23.58 7.89
N PRO A 270 -28.53 -22.99 8.16
CA PRO A 270 -27.31 -23.26 7.41
C PRO A 270 -26.87 -24.72 7.58
N ASP A 271 -26.35 -25.33 6.52
CA ASP A 271 -25.77 -26.68 6.59
C ASP A 271 -24.44 -26.63 7.36
N VAL A 272 -23.63 -25.59 7.13
CA VAL A 272 -22.37 -25.36 7.84
C VAL A 272 -22.37 -24.00 8.55
N VAL A 273 -21.97 -23.96 9.82
CA VAL A 273 -21.69 -22.72 10.55
C VAL A 273 -20.21 -22.65 10.92
N LEU A 274 -19.56 -21.56 10.52
CA LEU A 274 -18.20 -21.19 10.91
C LEU A 274 -18.24 -20.12 12.00
N THR A 275 -17.47 -20.28 13.06
CA THR A 275 -17.33 -19.27 14.13
C THR A 275 -15.97 -19.36 14.83
N TYR A 276 -15.68 -18.39 15.69
CA TYR A 276 -14.57 -18.42 16.63
C TYR A 276 -14.87 -17.55 17.86
N GLY A 277 -13.99 -17.62 18.86
CA GLY A 277 -14.01 -16.75 20.03
C GLY A 277 -14.58 -17.43 21.27
N SER A 278 -14.25 -16.86 22.44
CA SER A 278 -14.55 -17.44 23.75
C SER A 278 -15.32 -16.48 24.68
N SER A 279 -15.73 -15.31 24.18
CA SER A 279 -16.51 -14.35 24.96
C SER A 279 -17.86 -14.94 25.39
N SER A 280 -18.49 -14.38 26.42
CA SER A 280 -19.83 -14.82 26.86
C SER A 280 -20.86 -14.78 25.73
N LEU A 281 -20.81 -13.75 24.88
CA LEU A 281 -21.66 -13.64 23.70
C LEU A 281 -21.35 -14.76 22.68
N CYS A 282 -20.08 -15.03 22.39
CA CYS A 282 -19.68 -16.14 21.51
C CYS A 282 -20.20 -17.49 22.03
N LYS A 283 -20.05 -17.76 23.32
CA LYS A 283 -20.51 -19.02 23.94
C LYS A 283 -22.03 -19.22 23.79
N GLU A 284 -22.82 -18.17 23.93
CA GLU A 284 -24.28 -18.24 23.70
C GLU A 284 -24.62 -18.44 22.23
N LEU A 285 -23.92 -17.75 21.30
CA LEU A 285 -24.11 -17.95 19.86
C LEU A 285 -23.78 -19.39 19.43
N ILE A 286 -22.70 -19.97 19.98
CA ILE A 286 -22.30 -21.37 19.73
C ILE A 286 -23.42 -22.35 20.13
N LYS A 287 -24.04 -22.15 21.31
CA LYS A 287 -25.16 -22.99 21.77
C LYS A 287 -26.36 -22.95 20.83
N VAL A 288 -26.66 -21.79 20.26
CA VAL A 288 -27.77 -21.62 19.31
C VAL A 288 -27.41 -22.21 17.94
N ALA A 289 -26.19 -21.95 17.46
CA ALA A 289 -25.69 -22.46 16.18
C ALA A 289 -25.74 -23.99 16.14
N ARG A 290 -25.24 -24.66 17.20
CA ARG A 290 -25.26 -26.13 17.33
C ARG A 290 -26.64 -26.75 17.13
N LYS A 291 -27.72 -26.05 17.49
CA LYS A 291 -29.11 -26.51 17.34
C LYS A 291 -29.69 -26.25 15.95
N ASN A 292 -29.05 -25.43 15.14
CA ASN A 292 -29.60 -24.89 13.89
C ASN A 292 -28.73 -25.15 12.65
N CYS A 293 -27.67 -25.95 12.78
CA CYS A 293 -26.84 -26.38 11.67
C CYS A 293 -26.51 -27.86 11.71
N THR A 294 -26.20 -28.42 10.55
CA THR A 294 -25.71 -29.81 10.42
C THR A 294 -24.30 -29.90 11.00
N THR A 295 -23.40 -29.02 10.55
CA THR A 295 -21.98 -29.05 10.91
C THR A 295 -21.54 -27.72 11.49
N LEU A 296 -20.99 -27.74 12.71
CA LEU A 296 -20.47 -26.59 13.42
C LEU A 296 -18.94 -26.63 13.46
N ILE A 297 -18.30 -25.59 12.94
CA ILE A 297 -16.85 -25.52 12.74
C ILE A 297 -16.25 -24.34 13.50
N PHE A 298 -15.18 -24.59 14.26
CA PHE A 298 -14.37 -23.55 14.90
C PHE A 298 -13.16 -23.22 14.03
N TYR A 299 -12.97 -21.94 13.69
CA TYR A 299 -11.73 -21.50 13.03
C TYR A 299 -10.73 -20.93 14.04
N LEU A 300 -9.67 -21.69 14.33
CA LEU A 300 -8.68 -21.41 15.36
C LEU A 300 -7.46 -20.71 14.77
N ALA A 301 -7.52 -19.38 14.69
CA ALA A 301 -6.52 -18.57 13.98
C ALA A 301 -5.33 -18.06 14.83
N ASN A 302 -5.33 -18.29 16.15
CA ASN A 302 -4.29 -17.76 17.06
C ASN A 302 -4.10 -18.68 18.28
N PRO A 303 -2.94 -18.62 18.96
CA PRO A 303 -2.59 -19.52 20.08
C PRO A 303 -3.16 -19.12 21.46
N SER A 304 -4.20 -18.26 21.52
CA SER A 304 -4.65 -17.60 22.77
C SER A 304 -5.74 -18.35 23.55
N TYR A 305 -6.02 -19.60 23.22
CA TYR A 305 -7.05 -20.43 23.87
C TYR A 305 -6.44 -21.46 24.81
N ASP A 306 -7.02 -21.60 26.00
CA ASP A 306 -6.52 -22.50 27.07
C ASP A 306 -7.61 -23.47 27.59
N ASP A 307 -8.86 -23.29 27.19
CA ASP A 307 -10.00 -24.06 27.70
C ASP A 307 -10.44 -25.12 26.66
N PRO A 308 -10.16 -26.43 26.89
CA PRO A 308 -10.56 -27.48 25.95
C PRO A 308 -12.09 -27.64 25.86
N GLU A 309 -12.84 -27.31 26.91
CA GLU A 309 -14.31 -27.45 26.91
C GLU A 309 -14.99 -26.49 25.91
N LEU A 310 -14.32 -25.40 25.54
CA LEU A 310 -14.79 -24.50 24.48
C LEU A 310 -15.00 -25.25 23.15
N PHE A 311 -14.17 -26.25 22.86
CA PHE A 311 -14.14 -26.94 21.57
C PHE A 311 -15.11 -28.12 21.50
N ARG A 312 -15.65 -28.57 22.63
CA ARG A 312 -16.60 -29.70 22.74
C ARG A 312 -17.82 -29.64 21.81
N PRO A 313 -18.44 -28.47 21.55
CA PRO A 313 -19.63 -28.39 20.69
C PRO A 313 -19.35 -28.55 19.19
N PHE A 314 -18.09 -28.51 18.77
CA PHE A 314 -17.69 -28.40 17.37
C PHE A 314 -17.44 -29.77 16.74
N ASP A 315 -17.93 -29.95 15.51
CA ASP A 315 -17.68 -31.15 14.71
C ASP A 315 -16.32 -31.09 14.02
N GLN A 316 -15.79 -29.88 13.82
CA GLN A 316 -14.49 -29.64 13.23
C GLN A 316 -13.80 -28.43 13.85
N VAL A 317 -12.47 -28.50 13.95
CA VAL A 317 -11.61 -27.37 14.30
C VAL A 317 -10.61 -27.20 13.17
N LEU A 318 -10.66 -26.04 12.53
CA LEU A 318 -9.78 -25.70 11.41
C LEU A 318 -8.66 -24.78 11.90
N VAL A 319 -7.42 -25.13 11.58
CA VAL A 319 -6.22 -24.34 11.89
C VAL A 319 -5.45 -24.00 10.59
N PRO A 320 -4.68 -22.90 10.53
CA PRO A 320 -3.94 -22.49 9.34
C PRO A 320 -2.72 -23.34 9.01
N SER A 321 -2.20 -24.11 9.97
CA SER A 321 -0.96 -24.89 9.85
C SER A 321 -0.98 -26.16 10.70
N GLN A 322 -0.17 -27.14 10.30
CA GLN A 322 0.12 -28.33 11.08
C GLN A 322 0.82 -27.96 12.40
N PHE A 323 1.72 -26.97 12.39
CA PHE A 323 2.31 -26.45 13.63
C PHE A 323 1.24 -26.09 14.67
N GLN A 324 0.21 -25.34 14.27
CA GLN A 324 -0.82 -24.93 15.21
C GLN A 324 -1.69 -26.11 15.65
N SER A 325 -1.93 -27.09 14.78
CA SER A 325 -2.58 -28.35 15.15
C SER A 325 -1.82 -29.08 16.24
N ASP A 326 -0.51 -29.27 16.04
CA ASP A 326 0.36 -29.99 16.98
C ASP A 326 0.48 -29.22 18.30
N TYR A 327 0.63 -27.89 18.22
CA TYR A 327 0.66 -27.01 19.39
C TYR A 327 -0.59 -27.19 20.26
N TYR A 328 -1.79 -27.20 19.65
CA TYR A 328 -3.04 -27.32 20.40
C TYR A 328 -3.33 -28.74 20.89
N GLN A 329 -2.93 -29.75 20.12
CA GLN A 329 -2.97 -31.14 20.55
C GLN A 329 -2.08 -31.37 21.77
N GLN A 330 -0.91 -30.75 21.84
CA GLN A 330 -0.01 -30.82 23.00
C GLN A 330 -0.51 -29.96 24.17
N LYS A 331 -0.96 -28.72 23.89
CA LYS A 331 -1.32 -27.75 24.93
C LYS A 331 -2.60 -28.13 25.67
N ILE A 332 -3.65 -28.53 24.95
CA ILE A 332 -4.99 -28.78 25.52
C ILE A 332 -5.68 -30.02 24.95
N GLY A 333 -4.99 -30.86 24.17
CA GLY A 333 -5.51 -32.16 23.74
C GLY A 333 -6.52 -32.14 22.60
N ILE A 334 -6.75 -30.99 21.95
CA ILE A 334 -7.75 -30.89 20.87
C ILE A 334 -7.17 -31.36 19.53
N LYS A 335 -7.98 -32.14 18.79
CA LYS A 335 -7.69 -32.49 17.39
C LYS A 335 -8.17 -31.37 16.48
N SER A 336 -7.47 -31.17 15.37
CA SER A 336 -7.82 -30.18 14.35
C SER A 336 -7.37 -30.64 12.97
N SER A 337 -7.92 -30.03 11.93
CA SER A 337 -7.48 -30.22 10.55
C SER A 337 -6.95 -28.91 9.96
N VAL A 338 -5.96 -29.03 9.08
CA VAL A 338 -5.32 -27.87 8.45
C VAL A 338 -6.17 -27.33 7.31
N LEU A 339 -6.51 -26.04 7.37
CA LEU A 339 -7.05 -25.24 6.29
C LEU A 339 -6.04 -24.15 5.95
N ARG A 340 -5.29 -24.33 4.87
CA ARG A 340 -4.21 -23.41 4.50
C ARG A 340 -4.74 -22.02 4.13
N THR A 341 -3.87 -21.03 4.28
CA THR A 341 -4.22 -19.63 4.01
C THR A 341 -4.48 -19.42 2.52
N MET A 342 -5.67 -18.93 2.17
CA MET A 342 -6.02 -18.56 0.81
C MET A 342 -5.72 -17.09 0.57
N ILE A 343 -5.00 -16.79 -0.52
CA ILE A 343 -4.82 -15.42 -0.99
C ILE A 343 -5.93 -15.13 -2.01
N PRO A 344 -6.80 -14.14 -1.76
CA PRO A 344 -7.86 -13.75 -2.69
C PRO A 344 -7.26 -13.08 -3.92
N GLU A 345 -7.95 -13.21 -5.06
CA GLU A 345 -7.51 -12.74 -6.38
C GLU A 345 -7.04 -11.27 -6.37
N GLY A 346 -7.80 -10.36 -5.77
CA GLY A 346 -7.43 -8.93 -5.68
C GLY A 346 -6.20 -8.63 -4.79
N SER A 347 -5.58 -9.65 -4.18
CA SER A 347 -4.35 -9.52 -3.38
C SER A 347 -3.25 -10.48 -3.84
N GLN A 348 -3.49 -11.29 -4.87
CA GLN A 348 -2.44 -12.13 -5.46
C GLN A 348 -1.58 -11.27 -6.38
N ILE A 349 -0.31 -11.11 -6.00
CA ILE A 349 0.69 -10.51 -6.87
C ILE A 349 1.17 -11.57 -7.86
N SER A 350 1.14 -11.23 -9.14
CA SER A 350 1.67 -12.07 -10.19
C SER A 350 3.20 -11.92 -10.30
N PRO A 351 3.96 -12.97 -10.70
CA PRO A 351 5.38 -12.85 -10.99
C PRO A 351 5.71 -11.75 -12.02
N GLN A 352 4.79 -11.47 -12.96
CA GLN A 352 4.95 -10.39 -13.94
C GLN A 352 4.73 -8.99 -13.35
N GLU A 353 4.10 -8.86 -12.18
CA GLU A 353 3.93 -7.57 -11.52
C GLU A 353 5.12 -7.24 -10.60
N VAL A 354 5.98 -8.22 -10.29
CA VAL A 354 7.15 -8.03 -9.42
C VAL A 354 8.37 -7.66 -10.25
N LEU A 355 8.86 -6.43 -10.06
CA LEU A 355 9.99 -5.87 -10.79
C LEU A 355 11.24 -6.77 -10.76
N SER A 356 11.55 -7.28 -9.58
CA SER A 356 12.74 -8.08 -9.33
C SER A 356 12.61 -9.52 -9.84
N THR A 357 11.39 -10.02 -10.00
CA THR A 357 11.11 -11.34 -10.58
C THR A 357 11.23 -11.31 -12.10
N GLN A 358 10.69 -10.27 -12.75
CA GLN A 358 10.82 -10.09 -14.20
C GLN A 358 12.25 -9.78 -14.63
N ALA A 359 12.92 -8.92 -13.86
CA ALA A 359 14.27 -8.46 -14.15
C ALA A 359 15.12 -8.58 -12.88
N PRO A 360 15.77 -9.74 -12.62
CA PRO A 360 16.59 -9.96 -11.44
C PRO A 360 17.60 -8.85 -11.17
N GLN A 361 18.21 -8.26 -12.20
CA GLN A 361 19.13 -7.12 -12.07
C GLN A 361 18.48 -5.86 -11.49
N MET A 362 17.17 -5.68 -11.67
CA MET A 362 16.41 -4.55 -11.12
C MET A 362 16.12 -4.71 -9.62
N ARG A 363 16.43 -5.86 -9.02
CA ARG A 363 16.31 -6.07 -7.57
C ARG A 363 17.06 -5.02 -6.75
N ARG A 364 18.18 -4.52 -7.26
CA ARG A 364 18.96 -3.45 -6.61
C ARG A 364 18.19 -2.13 -6.50
N LYS A 365 17.19 -1.91 -7.38
CA LYS A 365 16.30 -0.74 -7.34
C LYS A 365 15.01 -0.98 -6.53
N GLY A 366 14.82 -2.18 -6.00
CA GLY A 366 13.69 -2.54 -5.15
C GLY A 366 14.04 -2.49 -3.65
N PHE A 367 13.08 -2.88 -2.82
CA PHE A 367 13.19 -2.80 -1.36
C PHE A 367 13.35 -4.16 -0.69
N ILE A 368 14.05 -4.14 0.44
CA ILE A 368 14.02 -5.18 1.47
C ILE A 368 12.88 -4.81 2.44
N THR A 369 11.75 -5.50 2.32
CA THR A 369 10.49 -5.06 2.90
C THR A 369 10.13 -5.82 4.17
N MET A 370 9.65 -5.13 5.20
CA MET A 370 8.98 -5.70 6.36
C MET A 370 7.57 -5.12 6.50
N ILE A 371 6.57 -6.00 6.56
CA ILE A 371 5.16 -5.62 6.76
C ILE A 371 4.77 -5.78 8.23
N ASN A 372 4.11 -4.76 8.78
CA ASN A 372 3.73 -4.66 10.18
C ASN A 372 4.93 -4.82 11.13
N PRO A 373 5.87 -3.87 11.12
CA PRO A 373 7.04 -3.91 11.97
C PRO A 373 6.59 -3.61 13.41
N SER A 374 6.08 -4.61 14.12
CA SER A 374 5.72 -4.50 15.54
C SER A 374 6.75 -5.22 16.41
N MET A 375 6.83 -4.90 17.69
CA MET A 375 7.77 -5.53 18.61
C MET A 375 7.70 -7.05 18.55
N ALA A 376 6.49 -7.62 18.68
CA ALA A 376 6.26 -9.05 18.60
C ALA A 376 6.65 -9.65 17.22
N LYS A 377 6.60 -8.86 16.16
CA LYS A 377 6.93 -9.29 14.80
C LYS A 377 8.40 -9.10 14.41
N GLY A 378 9.28 -8.76 15.36
CA GLY A 378 10.71 -8.66 15.09
C GLY A 378 11.19 -7.27 14.69
N ALA A 379 10.43 -6.22 15.07
CA ALA A 379 10.82 -4.82 14.93
C ALA A 379 12.30 -4.55 15.27
N THR A 380 12.74 -5.03 16.44
CA THR A 380 14.09 -4.77 16.93
C THR A 380 15.17 -5.48 16.11
N LEU A 381 14.86 -6.65 15.53
CA LEU A 381 15.73 -7.34 14.59
C LEU A 381 15.84 -6.55 13.29
N PHE A 382 14.70 -6.13 12.75
CA PHE A 382 14.65 -5.31 11.54
C PHE A 382 15.44 -4.00 11.69
N ALA A 383 15.30 -3.28 12.81
CA ALA A 383 16.10 -2.11 13.10
C ALA A 383 17.61 -2.39 13.12
N ARG A 384 18.01 -3.53 13.71
CA ARG A 384 19.41 -3.94 13.72
C ARG A 384 19.91 -4.23 12.31
N LEU A 385 19.12 -4.90 11.46
CA LEU A 385 19.46 -5.11 10.05
C LEU A 385 19.65 -3.79 9.31
N VAL A 386 18.69 -2.87 9.42
CA VAL A 386 18.72 -1.57 8.73
C VAL A 386 19.94 -0.76 9.15
N SER A 387 20.20 -0.65 10.46
CA SER A 387 21.31 0.15 10.99
C SER A 387 22.69 -0.43 10.64
N THR A 388 22.85 -1.75 10.72
CA THR A 388 24.10 -2.40 10.30
C THR A 388 24.30 -2.29 8.79
N ALA A 389 23.23 -2.49 7.99
CA ALA A 389 23.29 -2.33 6.54
C ALA A 389 23.58 -0.88 6.13
N LEU A 390 23.05 0.14 6.82
CA LEU A 390 23.37 1.54 6.52
C LEU A 390 24.87 1.82 6.61
N ARG A 391 25.58 1.16 7.54
CA ARG A 391 27.01 1.31 7.74
C ARG A 391 27.84 0.52 6.71
N GLU A 392 27.40 -0.68 6.34
CA GLU A 392 28.18 -1.62 5.52
C GLU A 392 27.81 -1.59 4.02
N ARG A 393 26.54 -1.35 3.73
CA ARG A 393 25.89 -1.40 2.41
C ARG A 393 24.78 -0.34 2.30
N PRO A 394 25.14 0.96 2.29
CA PRO A 394 24.18 2.07 2.25
C PRO A 394 23.34 2.10 0.96
N ASP A 395 23.73 1.36 -0.07
CA ASP A 395 22.98 1.15 -1.31
C ASP A 395 21.71 0.30 -1.13
N LEU A 396 21.61 -0.47 -0.04
CA LEU A 396 20.46 -1.33 0.22
C LEU A 396 19.31 -0.56 0.84
N LEU A 397 18.16 -0.61 0.16
CA LEU A 397 16.95 0.10 0.56
C LEU A 397 16.00 -0.81 1.32
N PHE A 398 15.54 -0.34 2.47
CA PHE A 398 14.56 -1.02 3.29
C PHE A 398 13.20 -0.32 3.19
N LEU A 399 12.12 -1.10 3.28
CA LEU A 399 10.75 -0.59 3.33
C LEU A 399 10.03 -1.15 4.55
N ALA A 400 9.51 -0.26 5.38
CA ALA A 400 8.63 -0.58 6.49
C ALA A 400 7.19 -0.19 6.13
N VAL A 401 6.26 -1.14 6.27
CA VAL A 401 4.83 -0.92 5.97
C VAL A 401 4.01 -1.02 7.25
N GLU A 402 3.30 0.05 7.59
CA GLU A 402 2.45 0.09 8.78
C GLU A 402 1.27 -0.91 8.73
N SER A 403 0.84 -1.36 9.90
CA SER A 403 -0.44 -2.05 10.06
C SER A 403 -1.03 -1.82 11.46
N ARG A 404 -0.52 -2.49 12.50
CA ARG A 404 -1.05 -2.37 13.88
C ARG A 404 -0.24 -1.44 14.79
N MET A 405 0.96 -1.06 14.36
CA MET A 405 1.81 -0.06 15.02
C MET A 405 2.20 1.00 13.99
N SER A 406 2.18 2.27 14.40
CA SER A 406 2.64 3.43 13.61
C SER A 406 4.12 3.73 13.86
N SER A 407 4.72 4.57 13.01
CA SER A 407 6.08 5.11 13.20
C SER A 407 6.29 5.74 14.59
N ASP A 408 5.26 6.34 15.16
CA ASP A 408 5.37 7.13 16.40
C ASP A 408 5.58 6.23 17.62
N GLN A 409 4.98 5.04 17.61
CA GLN A 409 5.14 4.03 18.65
C GLN A 409 6.56 3.40 18.64
N TRP A 410 7.35 3.60 17.59
CA TRP A 410 8.74 3.18 17.49
C TRP A 410 9.71 4.19 18.11
N ALA A 411 9.48 5.48 17.87
CA ALA A 411 10.25 6.55 18.51
C ALA A 411 10.10 6.48 20.04
N GLU A 412 8.90 6.18 20.53
CA GLU A 412 8.61 5.93 21.95
C GLU A 412 9.33 4.70 22.52
N ALA A 413 9.73 3.74 21.66
CA ALA A 413 10.50 2.57 22.05
C ALA A 413 12.03 2.77 21.98
N GLY A 414 12.51 3.98 21.65
CA GLY A 414 13.93 4.34 21.65
C GLY A 414 14.71 3.86 20.42
N ILE A 415 14.02 3.59 19.30
CA ILE A 415 14.66 3.23 18.03
C ILE A 415 14.37 4.34 17.01
N ASP A 416 15.35 5.21 16.78
CA ASP A 416 15.24 6.28 15.78
C ASP A 416 15.61 5.78 14.39
N LEU A 417 14.61 5.25 13.67
CA LEU A 417 14.75 4.90 12.25
C LEU A 417 14.50 6.09 11.32
N ALA A 418 13.90 7.18 11.82
CA ALA A 418 13.52 8.34 11.00
C ALA A 418 14.74 9.14 10.52
N GLY A 419 15.86 9.07 11.25
CA GLY A 419 17.15 9.64 10.82
C GLY A 419 17.94 8.80 9.81
N MET A 420 17.49 7.59 9.46
CA MET A 420 18.24 6.67 8.58
C MET A 420 17.88 6.88 7.11
N LYS A 421 18.89 7.15 6.27
CA LYS A 421 18.69 7.47 4.84
C LYS A 421 18.31 6.26 3.97
N ASN A 422 18.49 5.04 4.47
CA ASN A 422 18.29 3.79 3.71
C ASN A 422 16.99 3.07 4.05
N ILE A 423 16.04 3.71 4.73
CA ILE A 423 14.73 3.16 5.06
C ILE A 423 13.59 4.09 4.63
N TRP A 424 12.59 3.49 4.00
CA TRP A 424 11.32 4.12 3.65
C TRP A 424 10.23 3.61 4.57
N TRP A 425 9.31 4.49 4.90
CA TRP A 425 8.18 4.16 5.76
C TRP A 425 6.88 4.60 5.09
N ILE A 426 5.98 3.66 4.87
CA ILE A 426 4.69 3.93 4.22
C ILE A 426 3.52 3.44 5.09
N PRO A 427 2.36 4.12 5.04
CA PRO A 427 1.17 3.65 5.73
C PRO A 427 0.66 2.33 5.13
N ASN A 428 -0.30 1.72 5.81
CA ASN A 428 -0.99 0.54 5.31
C ASN A 428 -1.69 0.82 3.96
N GLN A 429 -1.30 0.10 2.91
CA GLN A 429 -1.89 0.22 1.59
C GLN A 429 -3.17 -0.60 1.46
N GLU A 430 -4.16 -0.11 0.71
CA GLU A 430 -5.37 -0.88 0.41
C GLU A 430 -5.06 -2.09 -0.47
N ASP A 431 -4.16 -1.91 -1.45
CA ASP A 431 -3.70 -2.96 -2.34
C ASP A 431 -2.25 -3.35 -2.01
N VAL A 432 -2.09 -4.52 -1.40
CA VAL A 432 -0.77 -5.04 -1.00
C VAL A 432 0.14 -5.33 -2.20
N ARG A 433 -0.42 -5.51 -3.41
CA ARG A 433 0.36 -5.79 -4.63
C ARG A 433 1.29 -4.64 -4.97
N THR A 434 0.89 -3.40 -4.68
CA THR A 434 1.73 -2.20 -4.87
C THR A 434 3.04 -2.27 -4.08
N ILE A 435 3.01 -2.87 -2.88
CA ILE A 435 4.19 -3.10 -2.04
C ILE A 435 5.05 -4.21 -2.65
N TYR A 436 4.43 -5.33 -3.00
CA TYR A 436 5.14 -6.49 -3.53
C TYR A 436 5.78 -6.24 -4.89
N ALA A 437 5.16 -5.41 -5.75
CA ALA A 437 5.68 -5.03 -7.05
C ALA A 437 7.12 -4.43 -6.99
N ARG A 438 7.45 -3.78 -5.86
CA ARG A 438 8.77 -3.17 -5.61
C ARG A 438 9.62 -3.92 -4.59
N THR A 439 9.14 -5.04 -4.06
CA THR A 439 9.86 -5.81 -3.04
C THR A 439 10.84 -6.78 -3.70
N SER A 440 12.12 -6.65 -3.38
CA SER A 440 13.18 -7.58 -3.78
C SER A 440 13.36 -8.71 -2.77
N ILE A 441 13.18 -8.41 -1.48
CA ILE A 441 13.28 -9.42 -0.42
C ILE A 441 12.18 -9.13 0.59
N LEU A 442 11.40 -10.13 0.97
CA LEU A 442 10.49 -10.01 2.11
C LEU A 442 11.19 -10.50 3.39
N LEU A 443 11.26 -9.64 4.39
CA LEU A 443 11.67 -9.99 5.75
C LEU A 443 10.44 -10.35 6.59
N PHE A 444 10.50 -11.53 7.22
CA PHE A 444 9.49 -12.00 8.16
C PHE A 444 10.13 -12.44 9.49
N PRO A 445 10.79 -11.53 10.24
CA PRO A 445 11.60 -11.86 11.41
C PRO A 445 10.79 -12.03 12.71
N SER A 446 9.59 -12.62 12.63
CA SER A 446 8.64 -12.64 13.75
C SER A 446 9.20 -13.38 14.98
N PHE A 447 8.99 -12.82 16.17
CA PHE A 447 9.25 -13.46 17.46
C PHE A 447 7.98 -14.10 18.04
N TRP A 448 6.83 -13.86 17.42
CA TRP A 448 5.54 -14.35 17.85
C TRP A 448 5.33 -15.81 17.40
N ASN A 449 4.45 -16.53 18.11
CA ASN A 449 3.91 -17.82 17.67
C ASN A 449 2.96 -17.59 16.48
N GLU A 450 3.52 -17.34 15.30
CA GLU A 450 2.77 -17.15 14.06
C GLU A 450 2.04 -18.44 13.67
N ALA A 451 0.73 -18.33 13.42
CA ALA A 451 -0.06 -19.48 13.00
C ALA A 451 0.35 -19.96 11.60
N SER A 452 0.70 -19.04 10.70
CA SER A 452 1.16 -19.36 9.34
C SER A 452 2.07 -18.25 8.80
N GLY A 453 1.56 -17.02 8.73
CA GLY A 453 2.26 -15.87 8.16
C GLY A 453 1.83 -15.61 6.72
N ARG A 454 0.63 -15.04 6.54
CA ARG A 454 -0.01 -14.81 5.24
C ARG A 454 0.90 -14.11 4.20
N SER A 455 1.66 -13.10 4.60
CA SER A 455 2.54 -12.36 3.70
C SER A 455 3.66 -13.21 3.09
N ILE A 456 4.00 -14.34 3.73
CA ILE A 456 4.94 -15.33 3.16
C ILE A 456 4.32 -15.96 1.90
N ALA A 457 3.06 -16.41 1.98
CA ALA A 457 2.36 -16.94 0.80
C ALA A 457 2.18 -15.89 -0.29
N GLU A 458 1.80 -14.65 0.09
CA GLU A 458 1.63 -13.55 -0.86
C GLU A 458 2.94 -13.26 -1.63
N ALA A 459 4.08 -13.18 -0.92
CA ALA A 459 5.38 -12.97 -1.55
C ALA A 459 5.83 -14.13 -2.44
N GLN A 460 5.63 -15.39 -1.99
CA GLN A 460 6.01 -16.57 -2.78
C GLN A 460 5.24 -16.68 -4.10
N LEU A 461 3.96 -16.28 -4.12
CA LEU A 461 3.18 -16.22 -5.37
C LEU A 461 3.76 -15.23 -6.40
N GLY A 462 4.41 -14.16 -5.95
CA GLY A 462 5.12 -13.21 -6.81
C GLY A 462 6.57 -13.59 -7.12
N GLY A 463 7.06 -14.72 -6.58
CA GLY A 463 8.45 -15.15 -6.73
C GLY A 463 9.46 -14.33 -5.92
N ILE A 464 9.01 -13.65 -4.87
CA ILE A 464 9.87 -12.84 -4.00
C ILE A 464 10.56 -13.75 -2.98
N PRO A 465 11.90 -13.75 -2.88
CA PRO A 465 12.62 -14.45 -1.83
C PRO A 465 12.21 -13.96 -0.43
N VAL A 466 11.93 -14.92 0.47
CA VAL A 466 11.50 -14.63 1.84
C VAL A 466 12.55 -15.12 2.84
N LEU A 467 12.92 -14.26 3.79
CA LEU A 467 13.75 -14.61 4.95
C LEU A 467 12.86 -14.58 6.20
N ALA A 468 12.72 -15.70 6.90
CA ALA A 468 11.83 -15.82 8.05
C ALA A 468 12.52 -16.46 9.26
N SER A 469 11.97 -16.20 10.44
CA SER A 469 12.40 -16.88 11.67
C SER A 469 12.05 -18.37 11.61
N ASN A 470 12.97 -19.24 12.08
CA ASN A 470 12.78 -20.68 12.19
C ASN A 470 11.96 -21.05 13.42
N HIS A 471 10.67 -20.70 13.41
CA HIS A 471 9.78 -20.91 14.54
C HIS A 471 8.31 -20.93 14.11
N ALA A 472 7.47 -21.59 14.91
CA ALA A 472 6.02 -21.63 14.73
C ALA A 472 5.58 -22.12 13.33
N GLY A 473 4.53 -21.55 12.75
CA GLY A 473 4.02 -21.95 11.44
C GLY A 473 4.86 -21.46 10.24
N MET A 474 5.92 -20.67 10.46
CA MET A 474 6.70 -20.05 9.37
C MET A 474 7.46 -21.07 8.50
N PRO A 475 8.16 -22.08 9.05
CA PRO A 475 8.81 -23.11 8.23
C PRO A 475 7.84 -23.86 7.33
N GLU A 476 6.67 -24.22 7.86
CA GLU A 476 5.61 -24.88 7.09
C GLU A 476 5.04 -23.97 5.99
N GLN A 477 4.83 -22.68 6.31
CA GLN A 477 4.28 -21.72 5.35
C GLN A 477 5.25 -21.42 4.21
N LEU A 478 6.56 -21.40 4.48
CA LEU A 478 7.60 -21.30 3.44
C LEU A 478 7.66 -22.56 2.57
N ASN A 479 7.43 -23.73 3.16
CA ASN A 479 7.47 -25.02 2.45
C ASN A 479 8.77 -25.21 1.64
N GLY A 480 9.91 -24.71 2.15
CA GLY A 480 11.21 -24.75 1.47
C GLY A 480 11.49 -23.62 0.47
N GLY A 481 10.55 -22.71 0.23
CA GLY A 481 10.64 -21.65 -0.79
C GLY A 481 11.50 -20.44 -0.40
N GLY A 482 11.99 -20.36 0.84
CA GLY A 482 12.80 -19.25 1.33
C GLY A 482 13.90 -19.68 2.29
N PHE A 483 14.28 -18.79 3.20
CA PHE A 483 15.38 -18.98 4.13
C PHE A 483 14.88 -18.88 5.57
N LEU A 484 15.38 -19.79 6.40
CA LEU A 484 15.01 -19.90 7.81
C LEU A 484 16.22 -19.60 8.70
N PHE A 485 15.98 -18.80 9.74
CA PHE A 485 17.02 -18.42 10.69
C PHE A 485 16.57 -18.66 12.12
N ASP A 486 17.43 -19.29 12.90
CA ASP A 486 17.16 -19.50 14.32
C ASP A 486 17.19 -18.17 15.09
N ILE A 487 16.22 -17.99 15.98
CA ILE A 487 16.13 -16.82 16.86
C ILE A 487 16.24 -17.27 18.32
N PRO A 488 17.19 -16.71 19.10
CA PRO A 488 17.33 -17.04 20.52
C PRO A 488 16.07 -16.80 21.35
N GLU A 489 15.80 -17.72 22.30
CA GLU A 489 14.59 -17.68 23.15
C GLU A 489 14.38 -16.33 23.85
N LYS A 490 15.48 -15.68 24.22
CA LYS A 490 15.47 -14.43 24.99
C LYS A 490 14.67 -13.31 24.29
N TYR A 491 14.56 -13.34 22.96
CA TYR A 491 13.76 -12.39 22.19
C TYR A 491 12.27 -12.70 22.24
N ARG A 492 11.87 -13.98 22.34
CA ARG A 492 10.47 -14.37 22.48
C ARG A 492 9.92 -14.11 23.89
N GLN A 493 10.80 -14.05 24.90
CA GLN A 493 10.44 -13.66 26.27
C GLN A 493 10.26 -12.14 26.45
N LYS A 494 11.03 -11.34 25.70
CA LYS A 494 10.95 -9.87 25.72
C LYS A 494 11.28 -9.30 24.35
N TYR A 495 10.22 -8.99 23.60
CA TYR A 495 10.30 -8.51 22.21
C TYR A 495 11.08 -7.19 22.03
N SER A 496 11.19 -6.35 23.06
CA SER A 496 11.93 -5.09 23.00
C SER A 496 13.44 -5.24 23.11
N ARG A 497 13.97 -6.46 23.27
CA ARG A 497 15.42 -6.69 23.24
C ARG A 497 15.93 -6.57 21.80
N VAL A 498 17.02 -5.84 21.61
CA VAL A 498 17.66 -5.66 20.31
C VAL A 498 18.68 -6.78 20.08
N PRO A 499 18.64 -7.51 18.95
CA PRO A 499 19.67 -8.45 18.55
C PRO A 499 21.06 -7.82 18.43
N SER A 500 22.10 -8.58 18.77
CA SER A 500 23.50 -8.19 18.51
C SER A 500 23.82 -8.31 17.03
N GLU A 501 24.92 -7.67 16.59
CA GLU A 501 25.39 -7.76 15.19
C GLU A 501 25.71 -9.21 14.80
N ALA A 502 26.30 -9.99 15.71
CA ALA A 502 26.59 -11.41 15.47
C ALA A 502 25.32 -12.25 15.26
N GLU A 503 24.23 -11.93 15.97
CA GLU A 503 22.96 -12.66 15.84
C GLU A 503 22.20 -12.32 14.55
N VAL A 504 22.39 -11.12 13.99
CA VAL A 504 21.79 -10.75 12.70
C VAL A 504 22.69 -11.03 11.51
N ARG A 505 23.97 -11.37 11.73
CA ARG A 505 24.96 -11.58 10.67
C ARG A 505 24.49 -12.61 9.62
N PRO A 506 23.92 -13.78 9.98
CA PRO A 506 23.44 -14.74 8.98
C PRO A 506 22.34 -14.18 8.07
N TRP A 507 21.47 -13.33 8.63
CA TRP A 507 20.43 -12.65 7.86
C TRP A 507 21.04 -11.67 6.87
N LEU A 508 21.95 -10.81 7.33
CA LEU A 508 22.61 -9.82 6.47
C LEU A 508 23.45 -10.49 5.38
N ASP A 509 24.18 -11.56 5.67
CA ASP A 509 24.96 -12.28 4.66
C ASP A 509 24.07 -12.88 3.57
N THR A 510 22.90 -13.38 3.96
CA THR A 510 21.91 -13.89 3.00
C THR A 510 21.30 -12.76 2.19
N ILE A 511 20.97 -11.62 2.83
CA ILE A 511 20.49 -10.41 2.13
C ILE A 511 21.54 -9.95 1.11
N TYR A 512 22.80 -9.79 1.52
CA TYR A 512 23.87 -9.31 0.64
C TYR A 512 24.07 -10.24 -0.54
N ARG A 513 24.12 -11.56 -0.29
CA ARG A 513 24.21 -12.55 -1.35
C ARG A 513 23.02 -12.47 -2.31
N LEU A 514 21.79 -12.38 -1.81
CA LEU A 514 20.61 -12.19 -2.67
C LEU A 514 20.70 -10.92 -3.51
N MET A 515 21.24 -9.83 -2.97
CA MET A 515 21.33 -8.55 -3.67
C MET A 515 22.50 -8.49 -4.68
N ASP A 516 23.52 -9.32 -4.49
CA ASP A 516 24.76 -9.27 -5.27
C ASP A 516 24.86 -10.39 -6.31
N ASP A 517 24.33 -11.58 -6.03
CA ASP A 517 24.47 -12.79 -6.86
C ASP A 517 23.19 -13.06 -7.67
N ASP A 518 23.28 -12.89 -8.99
CA ASP A 518 22.17 -13.04 -9.93
C ASP A 518 21.64 -14.48 -9.99
N GLU A 519 22.53 -15.47 -9.96
CA GLU A 519 22.15 -16.89 -10.06
C GLU A 519 21.46 -17.32 -8.77
N PHE A 520 22.04 -16.96 -7.63
CA PHE A 520 21.44 -17.24 -6.32
C PHE A 520 20.08 -16.56 -6.15
N TYR A 521 19.90 -15.34 -6.66
CA TYR A 521 18.60 -14.66 -6.63
C TYR A 521 17.57 -15.37 -7.52
N ARG A 522 17.93 -15.70 -8.78
CA ARG A 522 17.05 -16.44 -9.70
C ARG A 522 16.62 -17.79 -9.15
N ASP A 523 17.55 -18.52 -8.55
CA ASP A 523 17.25 -19.81 -7.90
C ASP A 523 16.34 -19.64 -6.70
N SER A 524 16.50 -18.57 -5.93
CA SER A 524 15.63 -18.27 -4.80
C SER A 524 14.23 -17.86 -5.24
N THR A 525 14.11 -17.08 -6.31
CA THR A 525 12.83 -16.73 -6.95
C THR A 525 12.13 -17.98 -7.49
N ARG A 526 12.84 -18.87 -8.19
CA ARG A 526 12.28 -20.13 -8.69
C ARG A 526 11.75 -21.00 -7.54
N ARG A 527 12.53 -21.18 -6.47
CA ARG A 527 12.07 -21.93 -5.28
C ARG A 527 10.84 -21.30 -4.64
N ALA A 528 10.81 -19.96 -4.53
CA ALA A 528 9.66 -19.25 -4.00
C ALA A 528 8.38 -19.52 -4.83
N LEU A 529 8.47 -19.51 -6.16
CA LEU A 529 7.35 -19.82 -7.06
C LEU A 529 6.91 -21.29 -6.94
N GLU A 530 7.85 -22.23 -7.01
CA GLU A 530 7.57 -23.67 -6.93
C GLU A 530 6.87 -24.03 -5.62
N CYS A 531 7.40 -23.56 -4.49
CA CYS A 531 6.80 -23.77 -3.17
C CYS A 531 5.53 -22.95 -2.96
N GLY A 532 5.43 -21.79 -3.63
CA GLY A 532 4.28 -20.90 -3.63
C GLY A 532 3.07 -21.46 -4.39
N ALA A 533 3.28 -22.39 -5.32
CA ALA A 533 2.24 -22.88 -6.23
C ALA A 533 1.02 -23.48 -5.51
N MET A 534 1.22 -24.05 -4.32
CA MET A 534 0.14 -24.57 -3.48
C MET A 534 -0.84 -23.50 -2.99
N PHE A 535 -0.44 -22.22 -2.99
CA PHE A 535 -1.27 -21.09 -2.60
C PHE A 535 -1.98 -20.45 -3.80
N HIS A 536 -1.79 -20.96 -5.02
CA HIS A 536 -2.56 -20.50 -6.17
C HIS A 536 -4.04 -20.70 -5.92
N ARG A 537 -4.81 -19.74 -6.44
CA ARG A 537 -6.25 -19.67 -6.20
C ARG A 537 -6.94 -20.97 -6.58
N ASP A 538 -6.68 -21.49 -7.78
CA ASP A 538 -7.41 -22.64 -8.30
C ASP A 538 -7.19 -23.90 -7.45
N VAL A 539 -5.95 -24.08 -6.96
CA VAL A 539 -5.58 -25.16 -6.05
C VAL A 539 -6.34 -25.02 -4.72
N MET A 540 -6.28 -23.84 -4.12
CA MET A 540 -6.94 -23.55 -2.85
C MET A 540 -8.46 -23.59 -2.94
N GLN A 541 -9.04 -23.12 -4.04
CA GLN A 541 -10.49 -23.14 -4.26
C GLN A 541 -11.00 -24.57 -4.35
N LYS A 542 -10.32 -25.43 -5.13
CA LYS A 542 -10.67 -26.83 -5.25
C LYS A 542 -10.62 -27.55 -3.90
N ASP A 543 -9.56 -27.34 -3.11
CA ASP A 543 -9.43 -27.91 -1.77
C ASP A 543 -10.53 -27.43 -0.81
N ILE A 544 -10.82 -26.12 -0.81
CA ILE A 544 -11.90 -25.55 0.01
C ILE A 544 -13.26 -26.14 -0.37
N ILE A 545 -13.61 -26.16 -1.66
CA ILE A 545 -14.91 -26.67 -2.13
C ILE A 545 -15.07 -28.14 -1.70
N GLN A 546 -14.08 -28.97 -2.00
CA GLN A 546 -14.12 -30.39 -1.67
C GLN A 546 -14.28 -30.65 -0.17
N ARG A 547 -13.53 -29.93 0.67
CA ARG A 547 -13.60 -30.07 2.14
C ARG A 547 -14.96 -29.67 2.67
N PHE A 548 -15.47 -28.53 2.26
CA PHE A 548 -16.74 -28.03 2.76
C PHE A 548 -17.93 -28.82 2.24
N GLU A 549 -17.87 -29.37 1.03
CA GLU A 549 -18.85 -30.37 0.56
C GLU A 549 -18.93 -31.56 1.49
N SER A 550 -17.78 -32.16 1.82
CA SER A 550 -17.67 -33.27 2.77
C SER A 550 -18.20 -32.90 4.17
N PHE A 551 -17.84 -31.71 4.68
CA PHE A 551 -18.34 -31.23 5.97
C PHE A 551 -19.85 -31.04 6.00
N ALA A 552 -20.46 -30.52 4.93
CA ALA A 552 -21.92 -30.37 4.85
C ALA A 552 -22.65 -31.72 4.79
N ASP A 553 -22.00 -32.74 4.23
CA ASP A 553 -22.55 -34.10 4.14
C ASP A 553 -22.30 -34.92 5.43
N GLY A 554 -21.65 -34.31 6.45
CA GLY A 554 -21.38 -34.95 7.74
C GLY A 554 -20.16 -35.88 7.73
N GLU A 555 -19.33 -35.80 6.70
CA GLU A 555 -18.14 -36.61 6.52
C GLU A 555 -16.88 -35.87 7.01
N ASN A 556 -15.80 -36.65 7.25
CA ASN A 556 -14.51 -36.13 7.71
C ASN A 556 -14.62 -35.24 8.95
N LEU A 557 -15.52 -35.56 9.89
CA LEU A 557 -15.70 -34.84 11.16
C LEU A 557 -14.78 -35.38 12.26
N LEU A 558 -14.44 -34.53 13.23
CA LEU A 558 -13.70 -34.94 14.42
C LEU A 558 -14.56 -35.89 15.27
N PRO A 559 -13.96 -36.90 15.91
CA PRO A 559 -14.68 -37.69 16.91
C PRO A 559 -15.06 -36.78 18.09
N PRO A 560 -16.20 -37.04 18.77
CA PRO A 560 -16.58 -36.29 19.96
C PRO A 560 -15.47 -36.30 21.02
N LEU A 561 -15.21 -35.15 21.63
CA LEU A 561 -14.28 -35.07 22.76
C LEU A 561 -14.81 -35.93 23.92
N GLU A 562 -14.07 -36.98 24.29
CA GLU A 562 -14.49 -37.91 25.34
C GLU A 562 -14.57 -37.21 26.72
N PRO A 563 -15.59 -37.51 27.54
CA PRO A 563 -15.64 -36.98 28.90
C PRO A 563 -14.52 -37.58 29.76
N GLY A 564 -13.53 -36.76 30.15
CA GLY A 564 -12.76 -37.01 31.36
C GLY A 564 -11.40 -37.72 31.23
N GLN A 565 -10.58 -37.41 30.24
CA GLN A 565 -9.13 -37.58 30.41
C GLN A 565 -8.56 -36.34 31.11
N LYS A 566 -8.20 -36.49 32.39
CA LYS A 566 -7.37 -35.49 33.08
C LYS A 566 -6.05 -35.36 32.31
N THR A 567 -5.82 -34.21 31.69
CA THR A 567 -4.50 -33.81 31.20
C THR A 567 -3.49 -33.90 32.37
N PRO A 568 -2.23 -34.29 32.13
CA PRO A 568 -1.20 -34.28 33.17
C PRO A 568 -1.15 -32.89 33.80
N ALA A 569 -1.13 -32.84 35.14
CA ALA A 569 -1.03 -31.59 35.86
C ALA A 569 0.25 -30.86 35.41
N HIS A 570 0.09 -29.77 34.65
CA HIS A 570 1.18 -28.85 34.42
C HIS A 570 1.58 -28.23 35.76
N THR A 571 2.83 -28.44 36.15
CA THR A 571 3.46 -27.75 37.27
C THR A 571 3.20 -26.25 37.10
N PRO A 572 2.53 -25.58 38.07
CA PRO A 572 2.32 -24.15 37.96
C PRO A 572 3.68 -23.47 37.85
N VAL A 573 3.90 -22.72 36.76
CA VAL A 573 5.00 -21.75 36.72
C VAL A 573 4.76 -20.83 37.91
N GLN A 574 5.61 -20.93 38.93
CA GLN A 574 5.62 -19.98 40.03
C GLN A 574 5.90 -18.60 39.42
N ARG A 575 4.83 -17.83 39.19
CA ARG A 575 4.96 -16.38 39.12
C ARG A 575 5.49 -15.96 40.48
N GLY A 576 6.73 -15.49 40.51
CA GLY A 576 7.34 -14.94 41.72
C GLY A 576 6.39 -13.97 42.42
N GLU A 577 6.48 -13.93 43.74
CA GLU A 577 5.56 -13.19 44.61
C GLU A 577 5.22 -11.80 44.05
N LYS A 578 3.92 -11.53 43.86
CA LYS A 578 3.45 -10.19 43.55
C LYS A 578 3.81 -9.28 44.71
N LEU A 579 4.72 -8.33 44.45
CA LEU A 579 5.10 -7.31 45.41
C LEU A 579 3.84 -6.53 45.87
N SER A 580 3.55 -6.56 47.16
CA SER A 580 2.41 -5.85 47.75
C SER A 580 2.52 -4.33 47.50
N ARG A 581 1.41 -3.66 47.18
CA ARG A 581 1.36 -2.19 46.97
C ARG A 581 1.92 -1.38 48.15
N ASN A 582 1.96 -1.96 49.34
CA ASN A 582 2.49 -1.33 50.55
C ASN A 582 3.89 -1.84 50.95
N ALA A 583 4.48 -2.79 50.21
CA ALA A 583 5.83 -3.28 50.44
C ALA A 583 6.89 -2.22 50.10
N PRO A 584 8.08 -2.27 50.72
CA PRO A 584 9.22 -1.44 50.34
C PRO A 584 9.56 -1.62 48.86
N CYS A 585 9.82 -0.52 48.16
CA CYS A 585 10.12 -0.54 46.73
C CYS A 585 11.51 -1.16 46.48
N PRO A 586 11.65 -2.12 45.55
CA PRO A 586 12.92 -2.81 45.30
C PRO A 586 13.99 -1.95 44.64
N CYS A 587 13.69 -0.70 44.25
CA CYS A 587 14.70 0.24 43.73
C CYS A 587 15.63 0.84 44.80
N GLY A 588 15.50 0.42 46.07
CA GLY A 588 16.36 0.89 47.17
C GLY A 588 15.97 2.26 47.74
N SER A 589 14.86 2.87 47.32
CA SER A 589 14.46 4.22 47.72
C SER A 589 13.89 4.36 49.14
N GLY A 590 13.72 3.26 49.88
CA GLY A 590 13.12 3.24 51.23
C GLY A 590 11.61 3.57 51.27
N LYS A 591 10.96 3.82 50.13
CA LYS A 591 9.53 4.18 50.03
C LYS A 591 8.66 2.98 49.65
N LYS A 592 7.35 3.02 49.93
CA LYS A 592 6.38 1.98 49.53
C LYS A 592 6.19 1.97 48.00
N ALA A 593 6.03 0.79 47.38
CA ALA A 593 5.95 0.61 45.93
C ALA A 593 4.93 1.54 45.23
N LYS A 594 3.74 1.76 45.84
CA LYS A 594 2.72 2.68 45.31
C LYS A 594 3.11 4.16 45.27
N LYS A 595 4.17 4.58 45.98
CA LYS A 595 4.61 5.98 46.08
C LYS A 595 5.95 6.24 45.37
N CYS A 596 6.47 5.25 44.65
CA CYS A 596 7.75 5.37 43.96
C CYS A 596 7.58 5.02 42.49
N CYS A 597 7.67 3.75 42.12
CA CYS A 597 7.58 3.31 40.73
C CYS A 597 6.14 3.05 40.24
N GLY A 598 5.14 3.57 40.96
CA GLY A 598 3.72 3.25 40.75
C GLY A 598 2.81 4.45 40.52
N VAL A 599 3.35 5.62 40.15
CA VAL A 599 2.56 6.82 39.86
C VAL A 599 3.07 7.47 38.58
N GLU A 600 2.22 7.55 37.56
CA GLU A 600 2.35 8.54 36.49
C GLU A 600 1.61 9.80 36.95
N THR A 601 2.33 10.91 37.09
CA THR A 601 1.78 12.27 37.19
C THR A 601 2.75 13.25 36.54
N ASP A 602 2.21 14.23 35.84
CA ASP A 602 2.92 15.33 35.20
C ASP A 602 3.33 16.43 36.19
N HIS A 603 4.36 17.17 35.81
CA HIS A 603 4.91 18.28 36.59
C HIS A 603 3.99 19.50 36.50
N GLN A 604 2.99 19.60 37.39
CA GLN A 604 2.58 20.84 38.09
C GLN A 604 1.20 20.79 38.78
N GLY A 605 0.47 19.67 38.78
CA GLY A 605 -0.62 19.46 39.75
C GLY A 605 -1.67 20.58 39.84
N LYS A 606 -2.22 21.04 38.71
CA LYS A 606 -3.40 21.92 38.68
C LYS A 606 -4.41 21.45 37.64
N ALA A 607 -5.69 21.49 38.03
CA ALA A 607 -6.83 21.32 37.14
C ALA A 607 -7.18 22.67 36.49
N THR A 608 -7.41 22.68 35.17
CA THR A 608 -8.07 23.76 34.42
C THR A 608 -9.13 23.08 33.54
N GLY A 609 -10.39 23.50 33.50
CA GLY A 609 -10.90 24.87 33.43
C GLY A 609 -11.08 25.21 31.96
N ALA A 610 -12.32 25.14 31.47
CA ALA A 610 -12.66 25.44 30.08
C ALA A 610 -12.35 26.91 29.77
N GLU A 611 -11.34 27.17 28.95
CA GLU A 611 -11.07 28.48 28.37
C GLU A 611 -11.72 28.60 26.99
N GLN A 612 -12.39 29.73 26.79
CA GLN A 612 -13.04 30.12 25.55
C GLN A 612 -11.99 30.31 24.46
N LYS A 613 -12.13 29.56 23.36
CA LYS A 613 -11.28 29.71 22.16
C LYS A 613 -11.50 31.08 21.54
N ALA A 614 -10.43 31.86 21.43
CA ALA A 614 -10.37 33.05 20.58
C ALA A 614 -10.58 32.65 19.09
N PRO A 615 -11.08 33.56 18.24
CA PRO A 615 -11.35 33.25 16.84
C PRO A 615 -10.07 32.83 16.11
N ARG A 616 -10.15 31.69 15.43
CA ARG A 616 -9.10 31.10 14.61
C ARG A 616 -8.95 31.93 13.33
N GLN A 617 -7.77 32.46 13.07
CA GLN A 617 -7.44 33.13 11.80
C GLN A 617 -6.45 32.26 11.03
N GLN A 618 -6.76 32.06 9.74
CA GLN A 618 -5.83 31.51 8.76
C GLN A 618 -4.67 32.50 8.60
N LEU A 619 -3.43 31.99 8.58
CA LEU A 619 -2.27 32.83 8.30
C LEU A 619 -2.24 33.09 6.81
N ASP A 620 -2.14 34.36 6.41
CA ASP A 620 -1.82 34.77 5.05
C ASP A 620 -0.31 35.02 4.94
N PRO A 621 0.32 34.76 3.78
CA PRO A 621 1.70 35.17 3.58
C PRO A 621 1.82 36.71 3.60
N PRO A 622 2.89 37.29 4.18
CA PRO A 622 3.05 38.73 4.34
C PRO A 622 3.19 39.48 3.00
N THR A 623 2.84 40.76 2.97
CA THR A 623 2.97 41.61 1.77
C THR A 623 4.43 41.99 1.47
N PRO A 624 4.78 42.36 0.22
CA PRO A 624 6.14 42.77 -0.15
C PRO A 624 6.74 43.87 0.76
N ASP A 625 5.93 44.85 1.17
CA ASP A 625 6.38 45.93 2.07
C ASP A 625 6.67 45.45 3.51
N GLN A 626 6.06 44.33 3.93
CA GLN A 626 6.32 43.69 5.23
C GLN A 626 7.57 42.80 5.19
N ILE A 627 7.92 42.27 4.01
CA ILE A 627 9.10 41.43 3.76
C ILE A 627 10.40 42.25 3.80
N VAL A 628 10.39 43.47 3.27
CA VAL A 628 11.59 44.33 3.16
C VAL A 628 12.06 44.88 4.53
N ASN A 629 11.22 44.84 5.57
CA ASN A 629 11.50 45.43 6.88
C ASN A 629 11.95 44.45 7.98
N SER A 630 12.12 43.15 7.68
CA SER A 630 12.39 42.12 8.69
C SER A 630 13.81 41.52 8.66
N SER A 631 14.65 41.86 7.68
CA SER A 631 16.00 41.31 7.55
C SER A 631 16.99 41.93 8.55
N ALA A 632 17.02 41.42 9.79
CA ALA A 632 18.16 41.63 10.67
C ALA A 632 19.31 40.71 10.22
N ASN A 633 20.00 41.08 9.13
CA ASN A 633 21.22 40.38 8.70
C ASN A 633 22.29 40.57 9.78
N ARG A 634 22.40 39.60 10.70
CA ARG A 634 23.59 39.45 11.54
C ARG A 634 24.75 39.22 10.58
N ARG A 635 25.67 40.18 10.48
CA ARG A 635 26.93 39.93 9.78
C ARG A 635 27.68 38.84 10.55
N PRO A 636 28.08 37.73 9.90
CA PRO A 636 28.84 36.70 10.58
C PRO A 636 30.15 37.29 11.11
N GLU A 637 30.54 36.85 12.31
CA GLU A 637 31.78 37.33 12.92
C GLU A 637 33.00 36.84 12.12
N PRO A 638 34.15 37.55 12.14
CA PRO A 638 35.34 37.16 11.38
C PRO A 638 35.81 35.71 11.63
N GLU A 639 35.61 35.21 12.85
CA GLU A 639 35.90 33.83 13.24
C GLU A 639 34.95 32.81 12.59
N GLU A 640 33.66 33.15 12.46
CA GLU A 640 32.66 32.32 11.79
C GLU A 640 32.96 32.24 10.29
N ILE A 641 33.26 33.39 9.65
CA ILE A 641 33.69 33.46 8.24
C ILE A 641 34.94 32.60 8.02
N SER A 642 35.94 32.71 8.89
CA SER A 642 37.18 31.93 8.76
C SER A 642 36.95 30.43 8.87
N ARG A 643 36.09 29.99 9.79
CA ARG A 643 35.71 28.57 9.93
C ARG A 643 34.98 28.07 8.70
N GLU A 644 33.99 28.80 8.20
CA GLU A 644 33.21 28.39 7.04
C GLU A 644 34.05 28.38 5.76
N MET A 645 34.97 29.33 5.60
CA MET A 645 35.93 29.33 4.50
C MET A 645 36.86 28.11 4.54
N GLN A 646 37.25 27.66 5.73
CA GLN A 646 38.03 26.43 5.89
C GLN A 646 37.23 25.19 5.45
N GLU A 647 35.95 25.09 5.84
CA GLU A 647 35.06 24.01 5.40
C GLU A 647 34.81 24.02 3.89
N ILE A 648 34.64 25.20 3.30
CA ILE A 648 34.50 25.37 1.83
C ILE A 648 35.77 24.88 1.14
N LYS A 649 36.94 25.31 1.61
CA LYS A 649 38.23 24.85 1.07
C LYS A 649 38.38 23.32 1.13
N GLU A 650 38.03 22.72 2.26
CA GLU A 650 38.10 21.26 2.44
C GLU A 650 37.15 20.52 1.51
N ALA A 651 35.93 21.04 1.31
CA ALA A 651 34.95 20.45 0.41
C ALA A 651 35.37 20.57 -1.07
N LEU A 652 35.91 21.72 -1.47
CA LEU A 652 36.22 22.01 -2.87
C LEU A 652 37.60 21.52 -3.30
N GLY A 653 38.56 21.38 -2.38
CA GLY A 653 39.93 20.95 -2.69
C GLY A 653 40.84 22.07 -3.22
N TYR A 654 40.39 23.33 -3.22
CA TYR A 654 41.17 24.50 -3.58
C TYR A 654 40.89 25.67 -2.61
N ASN A 655 41.75 26.70 -2.60
CA ASN A 655 41.55 27.90 -1.77
C ASN A 655 40.61 28.89 -2.50
N PRO A 656 39.39 29.16 -2.01
CA PRO A 656 38.48 30.10 -2.67
C PRO A 656 38.90 31.56 -2.42
N ASP A 657 38.80 32.41 -3.45
CA ASP A 657 39.03 33.86 -3.35
C ASP A 657 37.71 34.65 -3.36
N LEU A 658 37.39 35.32 -2.25
CA LEU A 658 36.20 36.18 -2.15
C LEU A 658 36.42 37.60 -2.66
N THR A 659 37.68 38.03 -2.84
CA THR A 659 38.03 39.40 -3.27
C THR A 659 37.85 39.58 -4.77
N ALA A 660 38.20 38.55 -5.54
CA ALA A 660 38.04 38.49 -6.99
C ALA A 660 37.44 37.12 -7.38
N PRO A 661 36.16 36.86 -7.04
CA PRO A 661 35.57 35.53 -7.21
C PRO A 661 35.36 35.19 -8.69
N VAL A 662 35.85 34.03 -9.10
CA VAL A 662 35.77 33.53 -10.48
C VAL A 662 34.85 32.31 -10.58
N THR A 663 34.94 31.38 -9.63
CA THR A 663 34.17 30.12 -9.65
C THR A 663 32.74 30.28 -9.13
N PHE A 664 31.87 29.30 -9.42
CA PHE A 664 30.49 29.28 -8.91
C PHE A 664 30.49 29.33 -7.37
N ASN A 665 31.30 28.49 -6.72
CA ASN A 665 31.33 28.45 -5.26
C ASN A 665 31.99 29.69 -4.63
N GLU A 666 32.98 30.33 -5.26
CA GLU A 666 33.54 31.61 -4.78
C GLU A 666 32.48 32.72 -4.79
N LYS A 667 31.73 32.84 -5.90
CA LYS A 667 30.62 33.78 -6.03
C LYS A 667 29.52 33.46 -5.02
N MET A 668 29.20 32.18 -4.81
CA MET A 668 28.21 31.74 -3.83
C MET A 668 28.63 32.05 -2.38
N ALA A 669 29.88 31.75 -2.03
CA ALA A 669 30.44 32.03 -0.72
C ALA A 669 30.41 33.52 -0.42
N ARG A 670 30.75 34.35 -1.42
CA ARG A 670 30.66 35.81 -1.31
C ARG A 670 29.23 36.27 -1.06
N ARG A 671 28.25 35.80 -1.84
CA ARG A 671 26.82 36.14 -1.68
C ARG A 671 26.31 35.82 -0.28
N ARG A 672 26.66 34.62 0.22
CA ARG A 672 26.20 34.10 1.52
C ARG A 672 26.90 34.74 2.72
N LEU A 673 28.24 34.78 2.71
CA LEU A 673 29.05 35.22 3.86
C LEU A 673 29.11 36.73 4.00
N LEU A 674 29.04 37.48 2.89
CA LEU A 674 29.06 38.94 2.92
C LEU A 674 27.65 39.56 2.93
N GLY A 675 26.61 38.73 2.86
CA GLY A 675 25.21 39.16 2.95
C GLY A 675 24.76 40.03 1.78
N GLU A 676 25.19 39.69 0.55
CA GLU A 676 24.85 40.45 -0.67
C GLU A 676 23.40 40.23 -1.12
N VAL A 677 22.71 39.21 -0.57
CA VAL A 677 21.30 38.90 -0.83
C VAL A 677 20.48 39.15 0.44
N THR A 678 19.60 40.14 0.40
CA THR A 678 18.88 40.64 1.58
C THR A 678 17.52 39.98 1.82
N ASP A 679 16.95 39.34 0.80
CA ASP A 679 15.62 38.69 0.82
C ASP A 679 15.70 37.16 0.94
N ALA A 680 16.88 36.61 1.25
CA ALA A 680 17.13 35.19 1.18
C ALA A 680 16.33 34.34 2.19
N GLU A 681 16.04 34.88 3.37
CA GLU A 681 15.20 34.19 4.36
C GLU A 681 13.76 34.03 3.88
N THR A 682 13.25 35.02 3.15
CA THR A 682 11.88 35.00 2.61
C THR A 682 11.77 34.06 1.41
N LEU A 683 12.72 34.13 0.48
CA LEU A 683 12.68 33.34 -0.75
C LEU A 683 12.92 31.85 -0.51
N GLN A 684 13.67 31.49 0.53
CA GLN A 684 13.91 30.08 0.88
C GLN A 684 12.82 29.50 1.80
N ASP A 685 12.01 30.33 2.46
CA ASP A 685 10.85 29.85 3.21
C ASP A 685 9.68 29.51 2.26
N ARG A 686 9.28 28.23 2.26
CA ARG A 686 8.27 27.70 1.31
C ARG A 686 6.86 28.25 1.52
N TRP A 687 6.60 28.91 2.65
CA TRP A 687 5.32 29.57 2.89
C TRP A 687 5.34 31.00 2.38
N GLN A 688 6.35 31.79 2.77
CA GLN A 688 6.44 33.20 2.38
C GLN A 688 6.75 33.41 0.90
N VAL A 689 7.59 32.56 0.29
CA VAL A 689 7.96 32.67 -1.13
C VAL A 689 6.74 32.62 -2.05
N ARG A 690 5.63 32.00 -1.61
CA ARG A 690 4.39 31.89 -2.39
C ARG A 690 3.85 33.25 -2.84
N ARG A 691 3.89 34.28 -1.96
CA ARG A 691 3.44 35.63 -2.32
C ARG A 691 4.33 36.23 -3.41
N TRP A 692 5.64 36.07 -3.27
CA TRP A 692 6.61 36.51 -4.26
C TRP A 692 6.43 35.82 -5.62
N VAL A 693 6.07 34.53 -5.62
CA VAL A 693 5.73 33.78 -6.86
C VAL A 693 4.45 34.33 -7.48
N GLN A 694 3.38 34.56 -6.70
CA GLN A 694 2.10 35.10 -7.21
C GLN A 694 2.25 36.48 -7.89
N ASP A 695 3.20 37.30 -7.44
CA ASP A 695 3.45 38.61 -8.05
C ASP A 695 4.17 38.51 -9.41
N ARG A 696 4.72 37.33 -9.75
CA ARG A 696 5.54 37.10 -10.95
C ARG A 696 4.95 36.04 -11.88
N ALA A 697 4.20 35.08 -11.38
CA ALA A 697 3.65 33.96 -12.11
C ALA A 697 2.16 33.80 -11.80
N ASP A 698 1.47 33.08 -12.68
CA ASP A 698 0.07 32.72 -12.45
C ASP A 698 -0.05 31.83 -11.21
N GLU A 699 -1.04 32.07 -10.37
CA GLU A 699 -1.23 31.32 -9.12
C GLU A 699 -1.42 29.80 -9.35
N SER A 700 -1.86 29.39 -10.54
CA SER A 700 -2.04 27.98 -10.91
C SER A 700 -0.77 27.13 -10.85
N VAL A 701 0.42 27.75 -10.84
CA VAL A 701 1.70 27.05 -10.67
C VAL A 701 1.99 26.71 -9.21
N LEU A 702 1.27 27.31 -8.25
CA LEU A 702 1.46 27.01 -6.84
C LEU A 702 0.61 25.80 -6.45
N PRO A 703 1.17 24.86 -5.65
CA PRO A 703 0.38 23.80 -5.05
C PRO A 703 -0.73 24.39 -4.18
N GLU A 704 -1.92 23.78 -4.22
CA GLU A 704 -3.05 24.18 -3.38
C GLU A 704 -2.66 24.07 -1.91
N VAL A 705 -3.04 25.06 -1.10
CA VAL A 705 -2.87 25.05 0.36
C VAL A 705 -4.24 25.18 1.00
N TYR A 706 -4.64 24.17 1.75
CA TYR A 706 -5.92 24.14 2.47
C TYR A 706 -5.85 24.89 3.79
N GLN A 707 -4.73 24.77 4.50
CA GLN A 707 -4.45 25.52 5.72
C GLN A 707 -2.94 25.64 5.95
N ALA A 708 -2.54 26.71 6.62
CA ALA A 708 -1.18 26.97 7.05
C ALA A 708 -1.23 27.41 8.51
N VAL A 709 -0.48 26.73 9.38
CA VAL A 709 -0.55 26.93 10.84
C VAL A 709 0.84 27.12 11.43
N SER A 710 0.96 28.04 12.38
CA SER A 710 2.17 28.26 13.18
C SER A 710 2.10 27.56 14.54
N SER A 711 0.97 26.95 14.86
CA SER A 711 0.75 26.12 16.06
C SER A 711 -0.18 24.96 15.73
N ALA A 712 0.08 23.79 16.32
CA ALA A 712 -0.77 22.62 16.17
C ALA A 712 -2.23 22.85 16.62
N ASP A 713 -2.46 23.76 17.57
CA ASP A 713 -3.81 24.01 18.11
C ASP A 713 -4.71 24.81 17.14
N GLN A 714 -4.11 25.41 16.09
CA GLN A 714 -4.80 26.12 15.02
C GLN A 714 -5.36 25.20 13.94
N ILE A 715 -4.98 23.91 13.94
CA ILE A 715 -5.41 22.95 12.92
C ILE A 715 -6.94 22.81 12.94
N SER A 716 -7.56 23.01 11.77
CA SER A 716 -8.98 22.75 11.53
C SER A 716 -9.14 21.45 10.74
N TRP A 717 -9.19 20.33 11.46
CA TRP A 717 -9.25 19.00 10.82
C TRP A 717 -10.46 18.80 9.90
N ASP A 718 -11.60 19.36 10.29
CA ASP A 718 -12.86 19.20 9.56
C ASP A 718 -12.86 19.96 8.22
N GLU A 719 -12.05 21.00 8.10
CA GLU A 719 -11.93 21.85 6.89
C GLU A 719 -10.96 21.26 5.85
N LEU A 720 -10.11 20.30 6.26
CA LEU A 720 -9.21 19.61 5.34
C LEU A 720 -9.97 18.68 4.38
N PRO A 721 -9.51 18.49 3.14
CA PRO A 721 -10.10 17.52 2.21
C PRO A 721 -9.81 16.07 2.63
N GLU A 722 -10.44 15.11 1.95
CA GLU A 722 -10.23 13.67 2.20
C GLU A 722 -8.81 13.19 1.92
N SER A 723 -8.01 13.91 1.13
CA SER A 723 -6.60 13.60 0.89
C SER A 723 -5.76 14.86 0.77
N PHE A 724 -4.60 14.90 1.40
CA PHE A 724 -3.68 16.04 1.41
C PHE A 724 -2.26 15.62 1.78
N ALA A 725 -1.29 16.51 1.62
CA ALA A 725 0.08 16.36 2.11
C ALA A 725 0.39 17.43 3.15
N ILE A 726 1.04 17.06 4.24
CA ILE A 726 1.51 17.97 5.29
C ILE A 726 2.99 18.25 5.01
N LYS A 727 3.36 19.53 4.91
CA LYS A 727 4.72 19.99 4.63
C LYS A 727 5.12 21.10 5.59
N THR A 728 6.40 21.27 5.85
CA THR A 728 6.93 22.41 6.63
C THR A 728 7.46 23.51 5.71
N SER A 729 7.44 24.77 6.17
CA SER A 729 7.99 25.90 5.40
C SER A 729 9.53 25.94 5.38
N PHE A 730 10.16 25.38 6.41
CA PHE A 730 11.57 25.57 6.75
C PHE A 730 12.46 24.33 6.53
N ASN A 731 11.89 23.16 6.22
CA ASN A 731 12.65 21.95 5.93
C ASN A 731 11.88 20.99 4.99
N ASN A 732 12.51 19.87 4.60
CA ASN A 732 11.97 18.92 3.61
C ASN A 732 11.05 17.84 4.20
N GLN A 733 10.48 18.05 5.39
CA GLN A 733 9.54 17.10 5.99
C GLN A 733 8.22 17.10 5.23
N VAL A 734 7.78 15.89 4.87
CA VAL A 734 6.52 15.65 4.18
C VAL A 734 5.82 14.45 4.81
N ARG A 735 4.52 14.56 5.08
CA ARG A 735 3.64 13.44 5.45
C ARG A 735 2.47 13.39 4.48
N LEU A 736 2.26 12.25 3.83
CA LEU A 736 1.14 12.05 2.91
C LEU A 736 -0.06 11.50 3.67
N ILE A 737 -1.23 12.10 3.41
CA ILE A 737 -2.53 11.69 3.94
C ILE A 737 -3.42 11.36 2.75
N PRO A 738 -3.33 10.14 2.20
CA PRO A 738 -4.14 9.74 1.04
C PRO A 738 -5.62 9.50 1.39
N ASP A 739 -5.92 9.31 2.68
CA ASP A 739 -7.27 9.11 3.21
C ASP A 739 -7.35 9.66 4.64
N LYS A 740 -7.99 10.81 4.79
CA LYS A 740 -8.19 11.54 6.05
C LYS A 740 -9.00 10.72 7.05
N SER A 741 -9.94 9.89 6.58
CA SER A 741 -10.82 9.08 7.44
C SER A 741 -10.06 8.01 8.24
N ARG A 742 -8.85 7.64 7.79
CA ARG A 742 -7.99 6.62 8.42
C ARG A 742 -7.01 7.21 9.42
N ILE A 743 -7.02 8.53 9.61
CA ILE A 743 -6.03 9.26 10.42
C ILE A 743 -6.71 9.90 11.62
N ASN A 744 -6.13 9.69 12.81
CA ASN A 744 -6.55 10.38 14.02
C ASN A 744 -6.03 11.83 14.00
N PRO A 745 -6.91 12.85 14.10
CA PRO A 745 -6.51 14.25 14.08
C PRO A 745 -5.45 14.60 15.13
N ARG A 746 -5.52 13.96 16.31
CA ARG A 746 -4.60 14.21 17.41
C ARG A 746 -3.17 13.79 17.11
N ASP A 747 -2.99 12.78 16.26
CA ASP A 747 -1.66 12.33 15.85
C ASP A 747 -1.03 13.35 14.91
N VAL A 748 -1.84 13.95 14.03
CA VAL A 748 -1.41 15.05 13.16
C VAL A 748 -1.09 16.30 13.98
N GLU A 749 -1.90 16.65 14.98
CA GLU A 749 -1.58 17.73 15.92
C GLU A 749 -0.25 17.47 16.64
N LYS A 750 -0.03 16.24 17.14
CA LYS A 750 1.22 15.84 17.81
C LYS A 750 2.42 15.95 16.86
N LEU A 751 2.30 15.45 15.63
CA LEU A 751 3.33 15.53 14.59
C LEU A 751 3.68 16.99 14.27
N CYS A 752 2.69 17.84 14.02
CA CYS A 752 2.89 19.25 13.73
C CYS A 752 3.58 19.96 14.90
N ARG A 753 3.18 19.65 16.15
CA ARG A 753 3.82 20.17 17.36
C ARG A 753 5.27 19.73 17.46
N GLN A 754 5.58 18.48 17.12
CA GLN A 754 6.95 17.97 17.10
C GLN A 754 7.81 18.67 16.04
N TRP A 755 7.32 18.86 14.83
CA TRP A 755 8.05 19.54 13.76
C TRP A 755 8.33 21.01 14.10
N LEU A 756 7.32 21.74 14.58
CA LEU A 756 7.46 23.12 15.02
C LEU A 756 8.44 23.26 16.21
N ASN A 757 8.36 22.36 17.20
CA ASN A 757 9.25 22.39 18.37
C ASN A 757 10.67 21.87 18.09
N GLY A 758 10.81 20.92 17.16
CA GLY A 758 12.10 20.33 16.78
C GLY A 758 12.99 21.37 16.10
N HIS A 759 12.39 22.21 15.26
CA HIS A 759 13.05 23.37 14.66
C HIS A 759 13.53 24.36 15.74
N ALA A 760 12.68 24.67 16.74
CA ALA A 760 13.05 25.57 17.84
C ALA A 760 14.25 25.09 18.68
N LYS A 761 14.54 23.77 18.71
CA LYS A 761 15.66 23.18 19.47
C LYS A 761 16.96 23.05 18.67
N THR A 762 16.87 22.87 17.36
CA THR A 762 18.06 22.70 16.48
C THR A 762 18.73 24.04 16.21
N ASP A 763 17.97 25.13 16.22
CA ASP A 763 18.43 26.47 15.87
C ASP A 763 18.72 27.40 17.07
N GLY A 764 18.87 26.82 18.28
CA GLY A 764 19.31 27.48 19.52
C GLY A 764 19.04 28.99 19.64
N GLU A 765 17.97 29.37 20.35
CA GLU A 765 17.70 30.71 20.91
C GLU A 765 18.45 31.89 20.23
N THR A 766 18.24 32.11 18.93
CA THR A 766 18.74 33.31 18.24
C THR A 766 17.63 34.37 18.28
N PRO A 767 17.74 35.42 19.11
CA PRO A 767 16.73 36.47 19.16
C PRO A 767 16.79 37.30 17.87
N GLY A 768 15.68 37.42 17.14
CA GLY A 768 15.54 38.35 16.01
C GLY A 768 15.41 37.75 14.61
N ARG A 769 15.04 36.47 14.46
CA ARG A 769 14.75 35.89 13.12
C ARG A 769 13.49 36.51 12.47
N ALA A 770 13.53 36.72 11.16
CA ALA A 770 12.50 37.41 10.40
C ALA A 770 11.24 36.57 10.11
N VAL A 771 11.36 35.23 10.13
CA VAL A 771 10.35 34.30 9.56
C VAL A 771 9.77 33.37 10.60
N GLN A 772 8.44 33.33 10.70
CA GLN A 772 7.73 32.40 11.58
C GLN A 772 7.62 31.02 10.92
N PRO A 773 8.01 29.92 11.60
CA PRO A 773 7.89 28.58 11.05
C PRO A 773 6.42 28.17 10.90
N VAL A 774 6.08 27.60 9.74
CA VAL A 774 4.72 27.21 9.40
C VAL A 774 4.66 25.74 8.95
N VAL A 775 3.58 25.05 9.33
CA VAL A 775 3.17 23.77 8.75
C VAL A 775 2.04 24.03 7.77
N MET A 776 2.23 23.62 6.52
CA MET A 776 1.29 23.75 5.42
C MET A 776 0.60 22.42 5.14
N PHE A 777 -0.70 22.47 4.89
CA PHE A 777 -1.50 21.34 4.45
C PHE A 777 -1.88 21.60 3.00
N THR A 778 -1.35 20.78 2.11
CA THR A 778 -1.29 21.04 0.67
C THR A 778 -1.99 19.95 -0.14
N GLY A 779 -2.32 20.24 -1.39
CA GLY A 779 -2.80 19.23 -2.34
C GLY A 779 -1.86 18.02 -2.43
N LEU A 780 -2.43 16.82 -2.50
CA LEU A 780 -1.68 15.58 -2.71
C LEU A 780 -1.54 15.30 -4.20
N TYR A 781 -0.41 15.71 -4.78
CA TYR A 781 -0.12 15.48 -6.20
C TYR A 781 0.74 14.22 -6.33
N LEU A 782 0.19 13.21 -6.98
CA LEU A 782 0.88 11.94 -7.28
C LEU A 782 0.98 11.77 -8.80
N ASP A 783 2.01 11.06 -9.26
CA ASP A 783 2.13 10.65 -10.64
C ASP A 783 1.10 9.56 -11.01
N SER A 784 1.12 9.10 -12.26
CA SER A 784 0.23 8.06 -12.78
C SER A 784 0.36 6.70 -12.07
N HIS A 785 1.36 6.52 -11.21
CA HIS A 785 1.61 5.31 -10.43
C HIS A 785 1.36 5.52 -8.93
N ALA A 786 0.69 6.61 -8.54
CA ALA A 786 0.43 6.98 -7.15
C ALA A 786 1.70 7.26 -6.32
N MET A 787 2.79 7.71 -6.96
CA MET A 787 4.04 8.10 -6.30
C MET A 787 4.23 9.62 -6.29
N LEU A 788 5.09 10.14 -5.42
CA LEU A 788 5.44 11.56 -5.45
C LEU A 788 6.14 11.92 -6.78
N PRO A 789 5.80 13.06 -7.38
CA PRO A 789 6.41 13.49 -8.63
C PRO A 789 7.89 13.81 -8.43
N ARG A 790 8.65 13.69 -9.52
CA ARG A 790 10.06 14.04 -9.52
C ARG A 790 10.23 15.56 -9.58
N SER A 791 11.20 16.05 -8.82
CA SER A 791 11.60 17.45 -8.80
C SER A 791 12.78 17.70 -9.75
N TYR A 792 12.80 18.88 -10.36
CA TYR A 792 13.79 19.36 -11.32
C TYR A 792 14.32 20.70 -10.82
N GLY A 793 15.63 20.79 -10.61
CA GLY A 793 16.30 22.02 -10.16
C GLY A 793 16.86 22.82 -11.32
N PHE A 794 16.26 23.95 -11.65
CA PHE A 794 16.68 24.82 -12.75
C PHE A 794 17.68 25.86 -12.24
N PHE A 795 18.90 25.86 -12.75
CA PHE A 795 19.93 26.83 -12.40
C PHE A 795 19.82 28.03 -13.34
N VAL A 796 19.37 29.17 -12.79
CA VAL A 796 19.04 30.39 -13.53
C VAL A 796 20.03 31.48 -13.16
N PHE A 797 20.69 32.06 -14.17
CA PHE A 797 21.69 33.12 -14.03
C PHE A 797 21.21 34.32 -14.83
N HIS A 798 21.09 35.49 -14.20
CA HIS A 798 20.56 36.71 -14.82
C HIS A 798 19.25 36.48 -15.61
N GLY A 799 18.34 35.68 -15.05
CA GLY A 799 17.06 35.32 -15.71
C GLY A 799 17.16 34.30 -16.86
N GLN A 800 18.32 33.66 -17.07
CA GLN A 800 18.53 32.63 -18.08
C GLN A 800 18.84 31.27 -17.46
N CYS A 801 18.05 30.24 -17.79
CA CYS A 801 18.35 28.88 -17.35
C CYS A 801 19.56 28.35 -18.14
N ARG A 802 20.59 27.90 -17.42
CA ARG A 802 21.83 27.39 -18.03
C ARG A 802 21.94 25.88 -17.96
N PHE A 803 21.39 25.26 -16.91
CA PHE A 803 21.34 23.82 -16.77
C PHE A 803 20.27 23.39 -15.76
N ILE A 804 19.91 22.10 -15.83
CA ILE A 804 18.82 21.49 -15.09
C ILE A 804 19.36 20.27 -14.34
N GLN A 805 19.14 20.24 -13.03
CA GLN A 805 19.49 19.14 -12.15
C GLN A 805 18.31 18.16 -12.03
N VAL A 806 18.60 16.88 -12.21
CA VAL A 806 17.67 15.78 -11.92
C VAL A 806 18.33 14.81 -10.96
N ASP A 807 17.71 14.64 -9.79
CA ASP A 807 18.19 13.72 -8.75
C ASP A 807 17.61 12.31 -8.92
N HIS A 808 18.48 11.31 -8.77
CA HIS A 808 18.17 9.89 -8.81
C HIS A 808 18.54 9.30 -7.45
N PRO A 809 17.66 9.39 -6.45
CA PRO A 809 17.99 9.03 -5.07
C PRO A 809 18.27 7.52 -4.88
N PHE A 810 17.91 6.68 -5.86
CA PHE A 810 18.01 5.22 -5.78
C PHE A 810 18.54 4.60 -7.09
N PRO A 811 19.28 3.47 -7.02
CA PRO A 811 19.69 2.74 -5.81
C PRO A 811 20.94 3.32 -5.12
N GLU A 812 21.79 4.01 -5.87
CA GLU A 812 22.81 4.92 -5.35
C GLU A 812 22.37 6.34 -5.71
N PRO A 813 22.55 7.33 -4.82
CA PRO A 813 22.29 8.72 -5.16
C PRO A 813 23.14 9.12 -6.37
N LYS A 814 22.48 9.39 -7.49
CA LYS A 814 23.10 9.93 -8.69
C LYS A 814 22.41 11.23 -9.05
N ARG A 815 23.12 12.07 -9.80
CA ARG A 815 22.58 13.34 -10.29
C ARG A 815 22.93 13.49 -11.74
N THR A 816 21.95 13.82 -12.57
CA THR A 816 22.19 14.12 -13.99
C THR A 816 21.96 15.59 -14.23
N LEU A 817 22.90 16.25 -14.89
CA LEU A 817 22.77 17.62 -15.34
C LEU A 817 22.42 17.64 -16.83
N TYR A 818 21.40 18.40 -17.19
CA TYR A 818 20.96 18.61 -18.56
C TYR A 818 21.15 20.07 -18.97
N SER A 819 21.45 20.30 -20.24
CA SER A 819 21.28 21.61 -20.87
C SER A 819 19.79 21.95 -20.99
N PRO A 820 19.42 23.22 -21.28
CA PRO A 820 18.03 23.60 -21.55
C PRO A 820 17.41 22.83 -22.73
N ASP A 821 18.23 22.38 -23.69
CA ASP A 821 17.82 21.57 -24.83
C ASP A 821 17.61 20.08 -24.49
N TRP A 822 17.81 19.70 -23.22
CA TRP A 822 17.75 18.33 -22.70
C TRP A 822 18.92 17.43 -23.13
N GLU A 823 20.08 18.02 -23.42
CA GLU A 823 21.31 17.27 -23.65
C GLU A 823 22.07 17.05 -22.34
N ILE A 824 22.62 15.86 -22.12
CA ILE A 824 23.40 15.59 -20.91
C ILE A 824 24.69 16.40 -20.93
N LEU A 825 24.92 17.15 -19.87
CA LEU A 825 26.17 17.87 -19.69
C LEU A 825 27.28 16.90 -19.26
N PRO A 826 28.51 17.03 -19.79
CA PRO A 826 29.64 16.17 -19.43
C PRO A 826 30.24 16.53 -18.06
N LEU A 827 29.38 16.76 -17.07
CA LEU A 827 29.69 17.28 -15.74
C LEU A 827 28.82 16.57 -14.69
N CYS A 828 29.44 16.33 -13.54
CA CYS A 828 28.78 15.85 -12.32
C CYS A 828 28.68 16.99 -11.31
N LEU A 829 27.69 16.92 -10.42
CA LEU A 829 27.48 17.87 -9.33
C LEU A 829 27.23 17.10 -8.04
N ASP A 830 28.22 17.07 -7.15
CA ASP A 830 28.28 16.31 -5.87
C ASP A 830 28.19 14.78 -6.00
N LEU A 831 27.41 14.28 -6.95
CA LEU A 831 27.10 12.88 -7.17
C LEU A 831 27.49 12.46 -8.60
N PRO A 832 27.84 11.18 -8.81
CA PRO A 832 28.07 10.64 -10.14
C PRO A 832 26.86 10.82 -11.06
N GLN A 833 27.14 10.91 -12.36
CA GLN A 833 26.11 11.04 -13.39
C GLN A 833 25.09 9.88 -13.33
N GLY A 834 23.81 10.23 -13.34
CA GLY A 834 22.70 9.29 -13.33
C GLY A 834 22.31 8.75 -14.71
N PRO A 835 21.28 7.89 -14.76
CA PRO A 835 20.74 7.39 -16.02
C PRO A 835 20.06 8.51 -16.82
N VAL A 836 20.16 8.41 -18.15
CA VAL A 836 19.42 9.26 -19.09
C VAL A 836 17.92 9.19 -18.79
N GLN A 837 17.27 10.34 -18.78
CA GLN A 837 15.83 10.47 -18.58
C GLN A 837 15.14 10.93 -19.85
N ASP A 838 13.90 10.46 -19.99
CA ASP A 838 13.00 11.00 -20.99
C ASP A 838 12.77 12.49 -20.74
N LYS A 839 12.73 13.24 -21.84
CA LYS A 839 12.46 14.68 -21.81
C LYS A 839 11.04 14.91 -21.30
N PRO A 840 10.85 15.74 -20.26
CA PRO A 840 9.51 16.14 -19.83
C PRO A 840 8.76 16.82 -20.98
N GLU A 841 7.53 16.41 -21.22
CA GLU A 841 6.70 16.96 -22.30
C GLU A 841 6.51 18.47 -22.16
N ASN A 842 6.39 18.96 -20.93
CA ASN A 842 6.25 20.37 -20.57
C ASN A 842 7.57 21.04 -20.14
N LEU A 843 8.72 20.56 -20.63
CA LEU A 843 10.04 21.13 -20.28
C LEU A 843 10.12 22.63 -20.55
N GLN A 844 9.64 23.08 -21.71
CA GLN A 844 9.74 24.50 -22.09
C GLN A 844 8.96 25.40 -21.11
N GLU A 845 7.78 24.97 -20.68
CA GLU A 845 6.97 25.70 -19.70
C GLU A 845 7.70 25.80 -18.35
N MET A 846 8.37 24.73 -17.92
CA MET A 846 9.19 24.75 -16.71
C MET A 846 10.38 25.71 -16.83
N ILE A 847 11.07 25.72 -17.97
CA ILE A 847 12.18 26.64 -18.25
C ILE A 847 11.69 28.09 -18.23
N ASP A 848 10.61 28.39 -18.94
CA ASP A 848 10.03 29.73 -19.03
C ASP A 848 9.63 30.24 -17.64
N LEU A 849 9.00 29.40 -16.82
CA LEU A 849 8.65 29.73 -15.44
C LEU A 849 9.88 29.98 -14.57
N ALA A 850 10.88 29.08 -14.61
CA ALA A 850 12.11 29.24 -13.84
C ALA A 850 12.85 30.53 -14.22
N GLN A 851 12.97 30.82 -15.52
CA GLN A 851 13.58 32.05 -16.03
C GLN A 851 12.82 33.29 -15.57
N LYS A 852 11.48 33.26 -15.64
CA LYS A 852 10.62 34.36 -15.19
C LYS A 852 10.81 34.64 -13.71
N LEU A 853 10.87 33.60 -12.88
CA LEU A 853 11.10 33.74 -11.44
C LEU A 853 12.51 34.25 -11.14
N GLY A 854 13.52 33.81 -11.89
CA GLY A 854 14.90 34.29 -11.75
C GLY A 854 15.17 35.69 -12.30
N GLN A 855 14.21 36.38 -12.91
CA GLN A 855 14.41 37.75 -13.41
C GLN A 855 14.71 38.72 -12.27
N GLY A 856 15.77 39.53 -12.45
CA GLY A 856 16.22 40.49 -11.45
C GLY A 856 17.16 39.92 -10.38
N TYR A 857 17.49 38.63 -10.45
CA TYR A 857 18.51 38.00 -9.62
C TYR A 857 19.72 37.62 -10.48
N ASP A 858 20.90 37.79 -9.90
CA ASP A 858 22.16 37.36 -10.50
C ASP A 858 22.22 35.82 -10.60
N PHE A 859 21.68 35.13 -9.61
CA PHE A 859 21.48 33.68 -9.62
C PHE A 859 20.34 33.21 -8.72
N MET A 860 19.65 32.17 -9.18
CA MET A 860 18.64 31.44 -8.42
C MET A 860 18.55 30.00 -8.93
N ARG A 861 18.47 29.03 -8.00
CA ARG A 861 17.97 27.70 -8.35
C ARG A 861 16.47 27.64 -8.06
N VAL A 862 15.68 27.28 -9.07
CA VAL A 862 14.23 27.12 -8.96
C VAL A 862 13.90 25.64 -9.04
N ASP A 863 13.27 25.09 -8.00
CA ASP A 863 12.83 23.70 -7.98
C ASP A 863 11.36 23.62 -8.41
N LEU A 864 11.11 22.85 -9.48
CA LEU A 864 9.78 22.61 -10.05
C LEU A 864 9.52 21.11 -10.17
N TYR A 865 8.26 20.70 -10.15
CA TYR A 865 7.87 19.34 -10.51
C TYR A 865 6.72 19.33 -11.52
N SER A 866 6.64 18.26 -12.31
CA SER A 866 5.63 18.08 -13.35
C SER A 866 4.70 16.91 -12.97
N VAL A 867 3.39 17.16 -12.99
CA VAL A 867 2.34 16.17 -12.71
C VAL A 867 1.26 16.30 -13.77
N GLN A 868 1.01 15.22 -14.53
CA GLN A 868 -0.06 15.16 -15.53
C GLN A 868 -0.03 16.35 -16.51
N GLY A 869 1.16 16.69 -17.02
CA GLY A 869 1.36 17.80 -17.95
C GLY A 869 1.30 19.20 -17.32
N ARG A 870 1.07 19.33 -16.01
CA ARG A 870 1.06 20.61 -15.28
C ARG A 870 2.36 20.84 -14.52
N VAL A 871 2.83 22.09 -14.53
CA VAL A 871 4.02 22.53 -13.80
C VAL A 871 3.63 23.06 -12.42
N PHE A 872 4.36 22.64 -11.40
CA PHE A 872 4.21 23.14 -10.04
C PHE A 872 5.53 23.65 -9.46
N PHE A 873 5.46 24.79 -8.80
CA PHE A 873 6.54 25.36 -8.02
C PHE A 873 6.72 24.63 -6.68
N GLU A 874 7.96 24.31 -6.32
CA GLU A 874 8.30 23.65 -5.06
C GLU A 874 9.07 24.56 -4.10
N ALA A 875 10.19 25.12 -4.55
CA ALA A 875 11.07 25.93 -3.73
C ALA A 875 12.01 26.79 -4.58
N VAL A 876 12.62 27.77 -3.92
CA VAL A 876 13.80 28.49 -4.41
C VAL A 876 14.97 28.17 -3.47
N ASP A 877 16.14 27.97 -4.06
CA ASP A 877 17.41 27.83 -3.35
C ASP A 877 18.39 28.88 -3.90
N LEU A 878 18.78 29.81 -3.03
CA LEU A 878 19.71 30.89 -3.38
C LEU A 878 21.16 30.51 -3.11
N PHE A 879 21.37 29.47 -2.29
CA PHE A 879 22.67 29.01 -1.83
C PHE A 879 22.79 27.48 -1.94
N PRO A 880 22.55 26.88 -3.13
CA PRO A 880 22.60 25.44 -3.28
C PRO A 880 23.97 24.91 -2.86
N GLY A 881 23.95 23.88 -2.01
CA GLY A 881 25.13 23.27 -1.40
C GLY A 881 25.97 24.22 -0.53
N GLU A 882 25.45 25.39 -0.17
CA GLU A 882 26.05 26.33 0.79
C GLU A 882 27.48 26.73 0.40
N ALA A 883 27.73 26.94 -0.89
CA ALA A 883 29.05 27.20 -1.50
C ALA A 883 30.06 26.04 -1.41
N ARG A 884 29.58 24.80 -1.28
CA ARG A 884 30.41 23.58 -1.22
C ARG A 884 30.07 22.58 -2.33
N GLN A 885 29.45 23.03 -3.41
CA GLN A 885 29.03 22.15 -4.50
C GLN A 885 30.21 21.72 -5.35
N ARG A 886 30.46 20.41 -5.41
CA ARG A 886 31.58 19.86 -6.19
C ARG A 886 31.14 19.61 -7.63
N PHE A 887 31.53 20.52 -8.52
CA PHE A 887 31.51 20.26 -9.96
C PHE A 887 32.74 19.43 -10.34
N PHE A 888 32.57 18.35 -11.09
CA PHE A 888 33.69 17.54 -11.56
C PHE A 888 33.39 16.84 -12.89
N ARG A 889 34.43 16.45 -13.62
CA ARG A 889 34.26 15.64 -14.84
C ARG A 889 34.23 14.15 -14.47
N PRO A 890 33.39 13.31 -15.11
CA PRO A 890 33.33 11.89 -14.78
C PRO A 890 34.67 11.14 -14.86
N ARG A 891 35.59 11.59 -15.74
CA ARG A 891 36.92 10.98 -15.93
C ARG A 891 38.00 11.55 -15.03
N ASP A 892 37.71 12.63 -14.30
CA ASP A 892 38.66 13.35 -13.44
C ASP A 892 37.92 13.98 -12.26
N PRO A 893 37.54 13.16 -11.25
CA PRO A 893 36.69 13.59 -10.13
C PRO A 893 37.41 14.48 -9.10
N ASP A 894 38.75 14.48 -9.12
CA ASP A 894 39.57 15.27 -8.19
C ASP A 894 39.82 16.69 -8.72
N SER A 895 39.67 16.91 -10.02
CA SER A 895 39.76 18.23 -10.65
C SER A 895 38.43 18.97 -10.59
N THR A 896 38.26 19.79 -9.55
CA THR A 896 37.03 20.53 -9.26
C THR A 896 37.06 21.99 -9.73
N TYR A 897 38.24 22.61 -9.80
CA TYR A 897 38.38 24.05 -10.06
C TYR A 897 37.88 24.46 -11.46
N GLU A 898 38.33 23.80 -12.54
CA GLU A 898 37.89 24.14 -13.91
C GLU A 898 36.36 23.95 -14.11
N PRO A 899 35.74 22.82 -13.69
CA PRO A 899 34.30 22.66 -13.74
C PRO A 899 33.51 23.71 -12.95
N ASP A 900 34.03 24.11 -11.79
CA ASP A 900 33.43 25.14 -10.94
C ASP A 900 33.57 26.54 -11.55
N GLN A 901 34.72 26.83 -12.18
CA GLN A 901 34.93 28.01 -13.00
C GLN A 901 33.98 28.06 -14.21
N TRP A 902 33.74 26.94 -14.88
CA TRP A 902 32.79 26.85 -16.00
C TRP A 902 31.38 27.25 -15.56
N ALA A 903 30.91 26.77 -14.40
CA ALA A 903 29.63 27.17 -13.85
C ALA A 903 29.63 28.65 -13.42
N GLY A 904 30.76 29.14 -12.88
CA GLY A 904 30.95 30.53 -12.48
C GLY A 904 30.92 31.53 -13.65
N ALA A 905 31.31 31.12 -14.85
CA ALA A 905 31.32 31.97 -16.04
C ALA A 905 29.93 32.43 -16.48
N PHE A 906 28.86 31.72 -16.09
CA PHE A 906 27.49 32.13 -16.41
C PHE A 906 26.98 33.35 -15.63
N TRP A 907 27.71 33.80 -14.61
CA TRP A 907 27.44 35.03 -13.85
C TRP A 907 27.92 36.31 -14.56
N GLU A 908 28.69 36.18 -15.64
CA GLU A 908 29.12 37.28 -16.50
C GLU A 908 28.15 37.46 -17.68
#